data_AF-A0A323V0K9-F1
#
_entry.id   AF-A0A323V0K9-F1
#
_cell.length_a   1.000
_cell.length_b   1.000
_cell.length_c   1.000
_cell.angle_alpha   90.00
_cell.angle_beta   90.00
_cell.angle_gamma   90.00
#
_symmetry.space_group_name_H-M   'P 1'
#
loop_
_entity.id
_entity.type
_entity.pdbx_description
1 polymer ?
#
loop_
_entity_poly.entity_id
_entity_poly.type
_entity_poly.pdbx_seq_one_letter_code
_entity_poly.pdbx_strand_id
1 'polypeptide(L)'
;MKNVSAWLTVWSVVVVGCGGAHADDLRVIKAPASAPAVTDWTGFYIGSHVGGAASDNAWNSITGGGTAVAPQDFYGHGVSGNAMTGIQAGYNAQVGHYVVGLEGDASFGSINGLARCLVGTFACTSRIDELWTLAARFGYAAGDLLVYGKAGAAWADIHRRMVSGNVVNVLEASETRAGWLAGVGIEYAFLPGLSGKIEYNYADFGNRSLTMSDQFGNLADVSIGQTAHLVKVGLNYRLGAASVSVAPLPGVPLPQWNWTGIYVGVHAGGGFGSNDWESATGALLAASSSGGFPGRGDSSGLFGGGQIGANYQVGRWVAGIEASAAAADIGGYAKCATDIGTRRNFTCHNELSSLGTITGRLGQTWGNLLIYGKAGAAWATGSSEVQRAGSASRFTESGTRWGWVAGTGFEYALSPNLSGFVEYNHVDFGTQDTSYVDQFGNASEVGFKQKLDLVKAGLNYRLGSGAPTLGAGGDVPLFVKTAALQLGWQIEAGTRYWGSSGRMQKDLNDNVQPSRLNSRLIYGDQTGHSLEAFVRVDHASGLFAKANLGLGHLVSGQLNDEDFPSEVNYSNTISEMRDGRLAFGSADIGYNFINDGGRKLGGFVGYRSFYQTGNGFGCRQIATDFDTCGVPFPTNFVGLSETESWRGVALGLNVRAPLTERLRLEVDAAYLPYVNRAGFDNHWFRADINPQSEVGHGWGTQFEAILSYAVTDRLSVGVGGRYWYFATDSASTIFPREVTTSPMQFYSERYGGFLQTSYKFGDVDPGEAAARGITKASPIAVVNWTGLYAGASVGAGWGRTTYADPFPTPVTGDRADLGGALLGGQIGANYQVGHLVAGVEASANWANIRGTDTCFGAYPNPVVAGFNCGSKIDAIGAFTARGGYAVDRTLLYVKGGAAWNRQQDQFNAVGVGGTTLESTRTNWGWTIGGGLEYAMAPSWSVALEYKYFDFGASSAFGTSVTPELDGVNLAPQSNKLQTVSLGVNYKFGPSAFARE
;
A
#
# COMPACT_ATOMS: atom_id res chain seq x y z
N MET A 1 63.70 42.45 -67.00
CA MET A 1 62.62 43.33 -67.54
C MET A 1 61.77 42.47 -68.46
N LYS A 2 60.58 41.99 -68.08
CA LYS A 2 59.88 41.96 -66.78
C LYS A 2 59.26 40.55 -66.66
N ASN A 3 60.12 39.56 -66.43
CA ASN A 3 60.28 38.70 -65.22
C ASN A 3 59.14 37.66 -65.06
N VAL A 4 59.27 36.39 -65.51
CA VAL A 4 60.17 35.28 -65.05
C VAL A 4 59.75 34.85 -63.64
N SER A 5 59.37 33.60 -63.32
CA SER A 5 59.97 32.25 -63.54
C SER A 5 58.89 31.15 -63.34
N ALA A 6 58.70 30.10 -64.16
CA ALA A 6 59.59 29.00 -64.57
C ALA A 6 59.83 28.00 -63.40
N TRP A 7 59.74 26.66 -63.49
CA TRP A 7 60.20 25.63 -64.45
C TRP A 7 59.42 24.30 -64.16
N LEU A 8 58.91 23.52 -65.14
CA LEU A 8 59.56 22.40 -65.89
C LEU A 8 59.72 21.11 -65.03
N THR A 9 59.54 19.84 -65.43
CA THR A 9 59.43 19.08 -66.71
C THR A 9 59.00 17.63 -66.32
N VAL A 10 57.93 17.01 -66.87
CA VAL A 10 57.87 15.97 -67.94
C VAL A 10 58.18 14.49 -67.53
N TRP A 11 57.46 13.61 -68.27
CA TRP A 11 57.73 12.21 -68.68
C TRP A 11 57.11 11.11 -67.79
N SER A 12 56.58 9.98 -68.27
CA SER A 12 56.03 9.48 -69.54
C SER A 12 55.74 7.97 -69.36
N VAL A 13 54.67 7.47 -69.99
CA VAL A 13 54.47 6.10 -70.52
C VAL A 13 54.06 4.94 -69.56
N VAL A 14 53.34 3.97 -70.15
CA VAL A 14 52.94 2.59 -69.75
C VAL A 14 51.45 2.47 -69.39
N VAL A 15 50.57 2.00 -70.30
CA VAL A 15 50.23 0.61 -70.73
C VAL A 15 49.51 -0.24 -69.65
N VAL A 16 48.22 -0.49 -69.94
CA VAL A 16 47.32 -1.65 -69.68
C VAL A 16 47.72 -2.72 -68.67
N GLY A 17 46.81 -3.00 -67.73
CA GLY A 17 46.73 -4.28 -66.98
C GLY A 17 45.60 -4.32 -65.94
N CYS A 18 44.62 -5.21 -66.14
CA CYS A 18 43.49 -5.49 -65.23
C CYS A 18 43.92 -5.90 -63.81
N GLY A 19 43.16 -5.48 -62.79
CA GLY A 19 43.20 -6.09 -61.46
C GLY A 19 42.25 -5.43 -60.43
N GLY A 20 41.23 -6.19 -59.99
CA GLY A 20 40.55 -6.05 -58.69
C GLY A 20 39.69 -4.80 -58.45
N ALA A 21 38.40 -4.87 -58.78
CA ALA A 21 37.42 -3.93 -58.24
C ALA A 21 37.08 -4.32 -56.79
N HIS A 22 37.67 -3.62 -55.82
CA HIS A 22 37.07 -3.45 -54.50
C HIS A 22 35.99 -2.38 -54.62
N ALA A 23 34.75 -2.74 -54.30
CA ALA A 23 33.68 -1.78 -54.11
C ALA A 23 33.93 -1.07 -52.78
N ASP A 24 34.50 0.13 -52.85
CA ASP A 24 34.43 1.09 -51.77
C ASP A 24 33.88 2.41 -52.33
N ASP A 25 33.12 3.09 -51.48
CA ASP A 25 32.54 4.43 -51.66
C ASP A 25 31.16 4.56 -52.36
N LEU A 26 30.14 3.92 -51.76
CA LEU A 26 28.78 4.50 -51.75
C LEU A 26 28.71 5.55 -50.64
N ARG A 27 28.87 6.82 -51.01
CA ARG A 27 28.59 7.96 -50.13
C ARG A 27 27.15 7.86 -49.61
N VAL A 28 27.01 7.49 -48.34
CA VAL A 28 25.77 7.69 -47.58
C VAL A 28 25.58 9.21 -47.46
N ILE A 29 24.73 9.78 -48.30
CA ILE A 29 24.20 11.11 -48.07
C ILE A 29 23.34 10.99 -46.82
N LYS A 30 23.91 11.34 -45.67
CA LYS A 30 23.20 11.46 -44.40
C LYS A 30 22.04 12.42 -44.65
N ALA A 31 20.81 11.92 -44.62
CA ALA A 31 19.63 12.77 -44.62
C ALA A 31 19.84 13.85 -43.54
N PRO A 32 19.54 15.14 -43.82
CA PRO A 32 19.65 16.17 -42.81
C PRO A 32 18.89 15.69 -41.58
N ALA A 33 19.57 15.68 -40.43
CA ALA A 33 18.92 15.38 -39.17
C ALA A 33 17.73 16.33 -39.06
N SER A 34 16.51 15.78 -39.00
CA SER A 34 15.34 16.56 -38.62
C SER A 34 15.70 17.26 -37.32
N ALA A 35 15.67 18.60 -37.31
CA ALA A 35 15.87 19.35 -36.08
C ALA A 35 14.96 18.74 -35.00
N PRO A 36 15.44 18.52 -33.76
CA PRO A 36 14.58 18.03 -32.69
C PRO A 36 13.39 19.00 -32.62
N ALA A 37 12.17 18.46 -32.71
CA ALA A 37 10.99 19.26 -32.50
C ALA A 37 11.13 19.88 -31.11
N VAL A 38 11.30 21.20 -31.04
CA VAL A 38 11.26 21.90 -29.75
C VAL A 38 9.88 21.61 -29.18
N THR A 39 9.84 21.00 -28.00
CA THR A 39 8.56 20.73 -27.31
C THR A 39 7.90 22.05 -26.99
N ASP A 40 6.90 22.38 -27.80
CA ASP A 40 5.97 23.47 -27.57
C ASP A 40 4.84 22.94 -26.70
N TRP A 41 4.71 23.47 -25.50
CA TRP A 41 3.66 23.12 -24.55
C TRP A 41 2.31 23.73 -24.93
N THR A 42 2.23 24.59 -25.96
CA THR A 42 1.00 25.25 -26.40
C THR A 42 -0.04 24.28 -26.95
N GLY A 43 -1.26 24.36 -26.44
CA GLY A 43 -2.43 23.63 -26.94
C GLY A 43 -3.36 23.10 -25.84
N PHE A 44 -4.52 22.60 -26.28
CA PHE A 44 -5.45 21.87 -25.41
C PHE A 44 -4.87 20.51 -25.05
N TYR A 45 -5.09 20.03 -23.85
CA TYR A 45 -4.75 18.68 -23.45
C TYR A 45 -5.85 18.05 -22.60
N ILE A 46 -5.91 16.72 -22.62
CA ILE A 46 -6.76 15.89 -21.76
C ILE A 46 -5.90 14.81 -21.12
N GLY A 47 -6.27 14.34 -19.94
CA GLY A 47 -5.43 13.41 -19.18
C GLY A 47 -6.17 12.71 -18.06
N SER A 48 -5.44 11.84 -17.38
CA SER A 48 -5.90 11.13 -16.20
C SER A 48 -4.82 11.13 -15.11
N HIS A 49 -5.20 10.86 -13.87
CA HIS A 49 -4.28 10.72 -12.76
C HIS A 49 -4.72 9.64 -11.76
N VAL A 50 -3.74 9.19 -10.99
CA VAL A 50 -3.90 8.39 -9.78
C VAL A 50 -3.10 9.06 -8.67
N GLY A 51 -3.49 8.89 -7.42
CA GLY A 51 -2.87 9.62 -6.34
C GLY A 51 -3.38 9.23 -4.96
N GLY A 52 -2.93 9.98 -3.96
CA GLY A 52 -3.45 9.92 -2.61
C GLY A 52 -3.88 11.32 -2.17
N ALA A 53 -4.94 11.38 -1.39
CA ALA A 53 -5.36 12.60 -0.72
C ALA A 53 -5.37 12.38 0.79
N ALA A 54 -5.07 13.43 1.54
CA ALA A 54 -5.30 13.53 2.96
C ALA A 54 -6.08 14.82 3.24
N SER A 55 -7.10 14.78 4.08
CA SER A 55 -7.88 15.97 4.43
C SER A 55 -7.95 16.13 5.93
N ASP A 56 -7.63 17.33 6.41
CA ASP A 56 -7.81 17.68 7.79
C ASP A 56 -9.22 18.20 8.04
N ASN A 57 -9.87 17.75 9.11
CA ASN A 57 -11.26 18.02 9.43
C ASN A 57 -11.40 18.41 10.91
N ALA A 58 -11.59 19.70 11.16
CA ALA A 58 -11.75 20.27 12.49
C ALA A 58 -13.23 20.51 12.79
N TRP A 59 -13.84 19.64 13.60
CA TRP A 59 -15.20 19.76 14.10
C TRP A 59 -15.21 20.71 15.30
N ASN A 60 -15.71 21.93 15.09
CA ASN A 60 -15.46 23.09 15.96
C ASN A 60 -16.61 23.47 16.89
N SER A 61 -17.88 23.32 16.47
CA SER A 61 -19.04 23.56 17.35
C SER A 61 -20.33 22.92 16.82
N ILE A 62 -21.34 22.78 17.68
CA ILE A 62 -22.71 22.38 17.32
C ILE A 62 -23.73 23.31 17.99
N THR A 63 -24.77 23.74 17.26
CA THR A 63 -25.87 24.60 17.75
C THR A 63 -27.20 24.18 17.10
N GLY A 64 -28.31 24.09 17.84
CA GLY A 64 -29.63 23.75 17.25
C GLY A 64 -30.49 22.85 18.14
N GLY A 65 -31.82 23.03 18.07
CA GLY A 65 -32.80 22.67 19.12
C GLY A 65 -33.45 21.28 19.06
N GLY A 66 -32.73 20.23 18.65
CA GLY A 66 -33.27 18.86 18.64
C GLY A 66 -32.27 17.76 18.96
N THR A 67 -31.00 18.09 19.22
CA THR A 67 -30.05 17.11 19.74
C THR A 67 -30.35 16.91 21.22
N ALA A 68 -30.57 15.66 21.65
CA ALA A 68 -30.67 15.28 23.06
C ALA A 68 -29.29 15.38 23.77
N VAL A 69 -28.51 16.39 23.41
CA VAL A 69 -27.13 16.60 23.79
C VAL A 69 -27.09 17.87 24.61
N ALA A 70 -26.78 17.74 25.91
CA ALA A 70 -26.55 18.90 26.77
C ALA A 70 -25.41 19.77 26.21
N PRO A 71 -25.33 21.07 26.55
CA PRO A 71 -24.17 21.88 26.21
C PRO A 71 -22.89 21.22 26.75
N GLN A 72 -21.98 20.84 25.85
CA GLN A 72 -20.71 20.17 26.14
C GLN A 72 -19.63 20.75 25.22
N ASP A 73 -18.37 20.62 25.62
CA ASP A 73 -17.25 21.08 24.81
C ASP A 73 -17.16 20.28 23.50
N PHE A 74 -17.25 21.00 22.39
CA PHE A 74 -17.25 20.44 21.05
C PHE A 74 -15.93 20.76 20.38
N TYR A 75 -15.03 19.79 20.37
CA TYR A 75 -13.83 19.87 19.54
C TYR A 75 -13.44 18.46 19.12
N GLY A 76 -13.27 18.25 17.82
CA GLY A 76 -12.82 16.98 17.27
C GLY A 76 -11.98 17.20 16.03
N HIS A 77 -10.78 16.64 16.02
CA HIS A 77 -9.87 16.75 14.88
C HIS A 77 -9.70 15.38 14.23
N GLY A 78 -9.89 15.32 12.92
CA GLY A 78 -9.78 14.07 12.16
C GLY A 78 -8.99 14.27 10.88
N VAL A 79 -8.07 13.35 10.60
CA VAL A 79 -7.36 13.30 9.33
C VAL A 79 -7.98 12.20 8.46
N SER A 80 -8.60 12.64 7.38
CA SER A 80 -9.10 11.79 6.30
C SER A 80 -7.97 11.42 5.35
N GLY A 81 -8.07 10.28 4.67
CA GLY A 81 -7.11 9.96 3.63
C GLY A 81 -7.46 8.68 2.88
N ASN A 82 -7.20 8.65 1.58
CA ASN A 82 -7.30 7.44 0.76
C ASN A 82 -6.60 7.65 -0.59
N ALA A 83 -6.47 6.57 -1.36
CA ALA A 83 -6.16 6.66 -2.77
C ALA A 83 -7.31 7.36 -3.52
N MET A 84 -6.94 8.06 -4.58
CA MET A 84 -7.86 8.73 -5.50
C MET A 84 -7.41 8.53 -6.95
N THR A 85 -8.33 8.61 -7.88
CA THR A 85 -8.05 8.65 -9.32
C THR A 85 -8.84 9.77 -9.95
N GLY A 86 -8.53 10.17 -11.17
CA GLY A 86 -9.26 11.27 -11.78
C GLY A 86 -8.90 11.55 -13.22
N ILE A 87 -9.58 12.54 -13.76
CA ILE A 87 -9.39 13.08 -15.11
C ILE A 87 -8.98 14.54 -15.03
N GLN A 88 -8.28 15.03 -16.04
CA GLN A 88 -7.94 16.44 -16.17
C GLN A 88 -8.02 16.89 -17.62
N ALA A 89 -8.30 18.17 -17.82
CA ALA A 89 -8.23 18.82 -19.12
C ALA A 89 -7.75 20.26 -18.95
N GLY A 90 -7.02 20.77 -19.92
CA GLY A 90 -6.52 22.14 -19.83
C GLY A 90 -6.07 22.70 -21.15
N TYR A 91 -5.60 23.93 -21.11
CA TYR A 91 -4.96 24.62 -22.22
C TYR A 91 -3.71 25.32 -21.72
N ASN A 92 -2.60 25.13 -22.42
CA ASN A 92 -1.34 25.83 -22.17
C ASN A 92 -1.04 26.77 -23.35
N ALA A 93 -0.41 27.90 -23.05
CA ALA A 93 0.22 28.80 -24.00
C ALA A 93 1.66 29.06 -23.55
N GLN A 94 2.60 28.76 -24.44
CA GLN A 94 4.02 28.97 -24.18
C GLN A 94 4.53 30.21 -24.91
N VAL A 95 5.27 31.06 -24.19
CA VAL A 95 6.00 32.20 -24.74
C VAL A 95 7.45 32.11 -24.27
N GLY A 96 8.34 31.71 -25.18
CA GLY A 96 9.74 31.41 -24.83
C GLY A 96 9.83 30.24 -23.86
N HIS A 97 10.44 30.46 -22.70
CA HIS A 97 10.53 29.47 -21.62
C HIS A 97 9.35 29.52 -20.64
N TYR A 98 8.43 30.48 -20.76
CA TYR A 98 7.33 30.61 -19.82
C TYR A 98 6.08 29.95 -20.38
N VAL A 99 5.39 29.17 -19.55
CA VAL A 99 4.10 28.54 -19.87
C VAL A 99 3.05 29.11 -18.95
N VAL A 100 1.96 29.61 -19.52
CA VAL A 100 0.74 29.97 -18.80
C VAL A 100 -0.38 29.06 -19.25
N GLY A 101 -1.22 28.60 -18.33
CA GLY A 101 -2.30 27.70 -18.69
C GLY A 101 -3.48 27.75 -17.73
N LEU A 102 -4.53 27.04 -18.09
CA LEU A 102 -5.69 26.77 -17.25
C LEU A 102 -5.93 25.27 -17.26
N GLU A 103 -6.13 24.67 -16.09
CA GLU A 103 -6.42 23.24 -15.93
C GLU A 103 -7.65 23.08 -15.04
N GLY A 104 -8.61 22.28 -15.52
CA GLY A 104 -9.68 21.71 -14.72
C GLY A 104 -9.42 20.22 -14.49
N ASP A 105 -9.60 19.74 -13.27
CA ASP A 105 -9.51 18.32 -12.97
C ASP A 105 -10.60 17.86 -12.00
N ALA A 106 -10.91 16.57 -12.05
CA ALA A 106 -11.87 15.90 -11.19
C ALA A 106 -11.22 14.64 -10.61
N SER A 107 -11.15 14.55 -9.29
CA SER A 107 -10.62 13.43 -8.53
C SER A 107 -11.76 12.69 -7.83
N PHE A 108 -11.83 11.39 -8.00
CA PHE A 108 -12.81 10.47 -7.43
C PHE A 108 -12.09 9.50 -6.49
N GLY A 109 -12.70 9.22 -5.35
CA GLY A 109 -12.18 8.28 -4.38
C GLY A 109 -12.73 8.56 -2.99
N SER A 110 -12.88 7.53 -2.17
CA SER A 110 -13.49 7.65 -0.84
C SER A 110 -12.48 8.10 0.20
N ILE A 111 -12.21 9.40 0.27
CA ILE A 111 -11.25 9.98 1.23
C ILE A 111 -11.96 10.08 2.57
N ASN A 112 -11.84 9.01 3.34
CA ASN A 112 -12.52 8.84 4.62
C ASN A 112 -11.63 9.32 5.77
N GLY A 113 -12.24 10.03 6.71
CA GLY A 113 -11.62 10.36 7.99
C GLY A 113 -12.61 10.34 9.12
N LEU A 114 -12.03 10.21 10.30
CA LEU A 114 -12.71 10.07 11.55
C LEU A 114 -12.16 11.11 12.52
N ALA A 115 -13.07 11.76 13.23
CA ALA A 115 -12.79 12.57 14.39
C ALA A 115 -13.65 12.08 15.57
N ARG A 116 -13.13 12.35 16.77
CA ARG A 116 -13.87 12.20 18.02
C ARG A 116 -14.40 13.58 18.36
N CYS A 117 -15.71 13.75 18.35
CA CYS A 117 -16.32 15.05 18.57
C CYS A 117 -17.21 15.01 19.83
N LEU A 118 -17.50 16.17 20.40
CA LEU A 118 -18.41 16.34 21.53
C LEU A 118 -17.98 15.48 22.75
N VAL A 119 -16.83 15.83 23.34
CA VAL A 119 -16.15 15.09 24.42
C VAL A 119 -15.94 13.60 24.09
N GLY A 120 -15.82 13.28 22.79
CA GLY A 120 -15.64 11.92 22.28
C GLY A 120 -16.85 11.00 22.39
N THR A 121 -18.05 11.56 22.62
CA THR A 121 -19.33 10.83 22.65
C THR A 121 -19.79 10.43 21.25
N PHE A 122 -19.31 11.14 20.21
CA PHE A 122 -19.67 10.89 18.81
C PHE A 122 -18.42 10.55 17.99
N ALA A 123 -18.57 9.52 17.16
CA ALA A 123 -17.74 9.28 16.00
C ALA A 123 -18.23 10.17 14.86
N CYS A 124 -17.44 11.20 14.56
CA CYS A 124 -17.68 12.15 13.48
C CYS A 124 -16.89 11.71 12.25
N THR A 125 -17.57 11.28 11.18
CA THR A 125 -16.93 10.88 9.94
C THR A 125 -17.08 11.95 8.86
N SER A 126 -16.02 12.09 8.07
CA SER A 126 -15.97 12.91 6.88
C SER A 126 -15.56 12.04 5.71
N ARG A 127 -16.33 12.06 4.64
CA ARG A 127 -16.00 11.36 3.40
C ARG A 127 -16.07 12.34 2.25
N ILE A 128 -14.95 12.56 1.58
CA ILE A 128 -14.96 13.23 0.28
C ILE A 128 -15.17 12.14 -0.75
N ASP A 129 -16.22 12.23 -1.55
CA ASP A 129 -16.51 11.29 -2.64
C ASP A 129 -15.89 11.78 -3.96
N GLU A 130 -15.92 13.09 -4.18
CA GLU A 130 -15.32 13.75 -5.34
C GLU A 130 -14.72 15.11 -5.01
N LEU A 131 -13.66 15.47 -5.72
CA LEU A 131 -12.96 16.75 -5.59
C LEU A 131 -12.64 17.30 -6.98
N TRP A 132 -13.20 18.47 -7.29
CA TRP A 132 -13.00 19.20 -8.52
C TRP A 132 -12.03 20.37 -8.31
N THR A 133 -11.18 20.65 -9.29
CA THR A 133 -10.34 21.84 -9.27
C THR A 133 -10.39 22.57 -10.58
N LEU A 134 -10.22 23.90 -10.53
CA LEU A 134 -9.98 24.76 -11.68
C LEU A 134 -8.90 25.77 -11.32
N ALA A 135 -7.75 25.70 -11.98
CA ALA A 135 -6.58 26.51 -11.64
C ALA A 135 -5.83 27.06 -12.84
N ALA A 136 -5.35 28.30 -12.68
CA ALA A 136 -4.35 28.84 -13.56
C ALA A 136 -2.99 28.21 -13.23
N ARG A 137 -2.20 27.92 -14.26
CA ARG A 137 -0.85 27.35 -14.18
C ARG A 137 0.16 28.37 -14.68
N PHE A 138 1.28 28.49 -14.00
CA PHE A 138 2.43 29.27 -14.44
C PHE A 138 3.69 28.42 -14.26
N GLY A 139 4.46 28.23 -15.33
CA GLY A 139 5.63 27.37 -15.29
C GLY A 139 6.78 27.81 -16.18
N TYR A 140 7.91 27.18 -15.94
CA TYR A 140 9.14 27.33 -16.71
C TYR A 140 9.42 26.03 -17.47
N ALA A 141 9.47 26.12 -18.79
CA ALA A 141 9.78 25.04 -19.72
C ALA A 141 11.27 25.03 -20.06
N ALA A 142 11.95 23.98 -19.65
CA ALA A 142 13.31 23.62 -20.06
C ALA A 142 13.23 22.47 -21.08
N GLY A 143 12.73 22.78 -22.28
CA GLY A 143 12.46 21.78 -23.32
C GLY A 143 11.31 20.85 -22.93
N ASP A 144 11.62 19.56 -22.76
CA ASP A 144 10.65 18.51 -22.43
C ASP A 144 10.23 18.50 -20.95
N LEU A 145 10.86 19.32 -20.10
CA LEU A 145 10.53 19.44 -18.69
C LEU A 145 9.81 20.76 -18.41
N LEU A 146 8.65 20.69 -17.80
CA LEU A 146 7.88 21.83 -17.30
C LEU A 146 7.80 21.75 -15.77
N VAL A 147 8.35 22.75 -15.08
CA VAL A 147 8.13 22.96 -13.65
C VAL A 147 7.12 24.09 -13.50
N TYR A 148 6.05 23.88 -12.75
CA TYR A 148 4.97 24.85 -12.64
C TYR A 148 4.42 24.97 -11.22
N GLY A 149 3.91 26.15 -10.91
CA GLY A 149 2.95 26.38 -9.83
C GLY A 149 1.54 26.51 -10.42
N LYS A 150 0.53 26.21 -9.61
CA LYS A 150 -0.88 26.46 -9.93
C LYS A 150 -1.61 27.08 -8.76
N ALA A 151 -2.59 27.93 -9.06
CA ALA A 151 -3.48 28.52 -8.06
C ALA A 151 -4.87 28.70 -8.65
N GLY A 152 -5.90 28.50 -7.83
CA GLY A 152 -7.28 28.52 -8.33
C GLY A 152 -8.30 28.18 -7.26
N ALA A 153 -9.41 27.59 -7.70
CA ALA A 153 -10.52 27.18 -6.86
C ALA A 153 -10.66 25.65 -6.85
N ALA A 154 -11.11 25.12 -5.71
CA ALA A 154 -11.43 23.73 -5.52
C ALA A 154 -12.87 23.58 -5.01
N TRP A 155 -13.53 22.48 -5.38
CA TRP A 155 -14.82 22.08 -4.86
C TRP A 155 -14.74 20.63 -4.39
N ALA A 156 -15.33 20.30 -3.25
CA ALA A 156 -15.39 18.93 -2.75
C ALA A 156 -16.83 18.58 -2.40
N ASP A 157 -17.32 17.45 -2.90
CA ASP A 157 -18.57 16.86 -2.43
C ASP A 157 -18.27 15.97 -1.23
N ILE A 158 -18.86 16.32 -0.10
CA ILE A 158 -18.51 15.75 1.19
C ILE A 158 -19.77 15.26 1.87
N HIS A 159 -19.72 14.00 2.30
CA HIS A 159 -20.70 13.44 3.21
C HIS A 159 -20.16 13.47 4.64
N ARG A 160 -20.98 13.99 5.56
CA ARG A 160 -20.69 14.14 6.99
C ARG A 160 -21.68 13.32 7.79
N ARG A 161 -21.18 12.53 8.73
CA ARG A 161 -22.02 11.73 9.62
C ARG A 161 -21.50 11.83 11.05
N MET A 162 -22.40 11.98 12.01
CA MET A 162 -22.09 11.88 13.44
C MET A 162 -22.89 10.71 14.00
N VAL A 163 -22.18 9.70 14.50
CA VAL A 163 -22.79 8.53 15.13
C VAL A 163 -22.39 8.49 16.60
N SER A 164 -23.36 8.32 17.48
CA SER A 164 -23.09 7.92 18.86
C SER A 164 -23.70 6.56 19.13
N GLY A 165 -23.10 5.85 20.06
CA GLY A 165 -23.70 4.67 20.62
C GLY A 165 -24.79 4.92 21.67
N ASN A 166 -24.79 6.11 22.28
CA ASN A 166 -25.62 6.43 23.44
C ASN A 166 -26.86 7.27 23.11
N VAL A 167 -26.91 7.79 21.89
CA VAL A 167 -28.00 8.61 21.36
C VAL A 167 -28.42 7.99 20.04
N VAL A 168 -29.73 7.86 19.83
CA VAL A 168 -30.34 7.34 18.59
C VAL A 168 -29.87 8.09 17.37
N ASN A 169 -29.70 9.40 17.54
CA ASN A 169 -29.61 10.36 16.46
C ASN A 169 -28.31 10.12 15.68
N VAL A 170 -28.47 9.66 14.46
CA VAL A 170 -27.43 9.74 13.44
C VAL A 170 -27.64 11.07 12.75
N LEU A 171 -26.76 12.03 12.97
CA LEU A 171 -26.81 13.30 12.26
C LEU A 171 -26.05 13.14 10.95
N GLU A 172 -26.69 13.46 9.84
CA GLU A 172 -26.09 13.40 8.52
C GLU A 172 -26.35 14.67 7.71
N ALA A 173 -25.41 14.97 6.83
CA ALA A 173 -25.58 15.92 5.75
C ALA A 173 -24.56 15.66 4.65
N SER A 174 -24.94 15.99 3.43
CA SER A 174 -24.01 16.15 2.31
C SER A 174 -23.90 17.63 1.96
N GLU A 175 -22.70 18.07 1.63
CA GLU A 175 -22.42 19.43 1.21
C GLU A 175 -21.37 19.47 0.10
N THR A 176 -21.52 20.43 -0.81
CA THR A 176 -20.44 20.79 -1.73
C THR A 176 -19.73 22.03 -1.19
N ARG A 177 -18.46 21.90 -0.83
CA ARG A 177 -17.65 23.03 -0.35
C ARG A 177 -16.78 23.60 -1.44
N ALA A 178 -16.77 24.92 -1.56
CA ALA A 178 -15.85 25.66 -2.42
C ALA A 178 -14.71 26.28 -1.57
N GLY A 179 -13.49 26.21 -2.09
CA GLY A 179 -12.28 26.69 -1.44
C GLY A 179 -11.26 27.23 -2.45
N TRP A 180 -10.12 27.69 -1.96
CA TRP A 180 -8.98 28.04 -2.80
C TRP A 180 -7.97 26.91 -2.85
N LEU A 181 -7.19 26.84 -3.92
CA LEU A 181 -6.13 25.85 -4.09
C LEU A 181 -4.81 26.50 -4.48
N ALA A 182 -3.71 25.93 -3.99
CA ALA A 182 -2.37 26.20 -4.50
C ALA A 182 -1.62 24.88 -4.65
N GLY A 183 -0.89 24.72 -5.74
CA GLY A 183 -0.17 23.50 -6.04
C GLY A 183 1.13 23.75 -6.77
N VAL A 184 1.98 22.74 -6.77
CA VAL A 184 3.24 22.71 -7.52
C VAL A 184 3.34 21.37 -8.23
N GLY A 185 3.94 21.37 -9.42
CA GLY A 185 4.11 20.14 -10.16
C GLY A 185 5.27 20.19 -11.13
N ILE A 186 5.64 18.99 -11.55
CA ILE A 186 6.62 18.74 -12.59
C ILE A 186 5.94 17.89 -13.65
N GLU A 187 6.02 18.30 -14.89
CA GLU A 187 5.47 17.60 -16.04
C GLU A 187 6.55 17.38 -17.09
N TYR A 188 6.62 16.18 -17.64
CA TYR A 188 7.65 15.78 -18.60
C TYR A 188 7.01 15.24 -19.88
N ALA A 189 7.35 15.82 -21.02
CA ALA A 189 6.86 15.39 -22.32
C ALA A 189 7.70 14.20 -22.84
N PHE A 190 7.10 13.01 -22.87
CA PHE A 190 7.73 11.81 -23.43
C PHE A 190 7.62 11.74 -24.95
N LEU A 191 6.57 12.35 -25.51
CA LEU A 191 6.31 12.47 -26.95
C LEU A 191 5.80 13.89 -27.24
N PRO A 192 5.85 14.37 -28.50
CA PRO A 192 5.37 15.70 -28.87
C PRO A 192 3.92 16.00 -28.45
N GLY A 193 3.11 14.98 -28.13
CA GLY A 193 1.77 15.15 -27.57
C GLY A 193 1.49 14.39 -26.28
N LEU A 194 2.44 13.63 -25.70
CA LEU A 194 2.18 12.86 -24.48
C LEU A 194 3.17 13.27 -23.39
N SER A 195 2.64 13.66 -22.24
CA SER A 195 3.40 14.03 -21.05
C SER A 195 2.93 13.28 -19.81
N GLY A 196 3.79 13.18 -18.81
CA GLY A 196 3.46 12.66 -17.48
C GLY A 196 3.75 13.72 -16.42
N LYS A 197 2.91 13.81 -15.40
CA LYS A 197 3.03 14.78 -14.31
C LYS A 197 3.09 14.14 -12.94
N ILE A 198 3.83 14.77 -12.04
CA ILE A 198 3.66 14.61 -10.59
C ILE A 198 3.28 15.97 -10.04
N GLU A 199 2.20 16.04 -9.27
CA GLU A 199 1.60 17.28 -8.77
C GLU A 199 1.23 17.14 -7.30
N TYR A 200 1.56 18.14 -6.50
CA TYR A 200 1.05 18.31 -5.14
C TYR A 200 0.11 19.51 -5.11
N ASN A 201 -1.09 19.35 -4.53
CA ASN A 201 -2.03 20.44 -4.31
C ASN A 201 -2.40 20.53 -2.83
N TYR A 202 -2.48 21.76 -2.34
CA TYR A 202 -3.14 22.13 -1.10
C TYR A 202 -4.44 22.85 -1.44
N ALA A 203 -5.53 22.46 -0.79
CA ALA A 203 -6.82 23.10 -0.90
C ALA A 203 -7.34 23.44 0.50
N ASP A 204 -7.90 24.63 0.66
CA ASP A 204 -8.49 25.10 1.91
C ASP A 204 -9.93 25.56 1.66
N PHE A 205 -10.86 24.87 2.33
CA PHE A 205 -12.30 25.08 2.24
C PHE A 205 -12.83 25.95 3.39
N GLY A 206 -11.96 26.37 4.30
CA GLY A 206 -12.28 27.20 5.46
C GLY A 206 -13.20 26.51 6.48
N ASN A 207 -13.67 27.32 7.42
CA ASN A 207 -14.66 26.92 8.42
C ASN A 207 -16.08 27.27 7.96
N ARG A 208 -17.00 26.29 7.96
CA ARG A 208 -18.39 26.44 7.51
C ARG A 208 -19.34 25.75 8.49
N SER A 209 -20.50 26.37 8.69
CA SER A 209 -21.62 25.77 9.42
C SER A 209 -22.46 24.94 8.46
N LEU A 210 -22.63 23.65 8.77
CA LEU A 210 -23.43 22.69 8.02
C LEU A 210 -24.66 22.33 8.85
N THR A 211 -25.85 22.55 8.30
CA THR A 211 -27.09 22.06 8.93
C THR A 211 -27.22 20.57 8.65
N MET A 212 -27.12 19.76 9.70
CA MET A 212 -27.27 18.31 9.70
C MET A 212 -28.67 17.93 10.21
N SER A 213 -29.24 16.86 9.66
CA SER A 213 -30.53 16.32 10.11
C SER A 213 -30.36 14.94 10.73
N ASP A 214 -31.16 14.64 11.75
CA ASP A 214 -31.32 13.26 12.24
C ASP A 214 -32.41 12.49 11.50
N GLN A 215 -32.54 11.19 11.78
CA GLN A 215 -33.56 10.33 11.17
C GLN A 215 -35.02 10.72 11.49
N PHE A 216 -35.25 11.66 12.41
CA PHE A 216 -36.57 12.19 12.75
C PHE A 216 -36.82 13.58 12.14
N GLY A 217 -35.85 14.12 11.39
CA GLY A 217 -35.93 15.43 10.77
C GLY A 217 -35.55 16.59 11.71
N ASN A 218 -34.98 16.33 12.89
CA ASN A 218 -34.45 17.41 13.73
C ASN A 218 -33.15 17.95 13.15
N LEU A 219 -32.95 19.26 13.25
CA LEU A 219 -31.81 19.96 12.64
C LEU A 219 -30.80 20.41 13.68
N ALA A 220 -29.51 20.31 13.33
CA ALA A 220 -28.39 20.83 14.10
C ALA A 220 -27.34 21.47 13.17
N ASP A 221 -26.94 22.70 13.48
CA ASP A 221 -25.87 23.39 12.77
C ASP A 221 -24.51 23.02 13.36
N VAL A 222 -23.63 22.45 12.54
CA VAL A 222 -22.30 21.98 12.94
C VAL A 222 -21.23 22.76 12.19
N SER A 223 -20.36 23.44 12.94
CA SER A 223 -19.23 24.21 12.41
C SER A 223 -18.04 23.27 12.19
N ILE A 224 -17.57 23.17 10.94
CA ILE A 224 -16.46 22.28 10.57
C ILE A 224 -15.46 23.04 9.68
N GLY A 225 -14.18 23.02 10.04
CA GLY A 225 -13.05 23.46 9.24
C GLY A 225 -12.49 22.32 8.39
N GLN A 226 -12.08 22.62 7.15
CA GLN A 226 -11.53 21.58 6.28
C GLN A 226 -10.41 22.08 5.37
N THR A 227 -9.33 21.29 5.32
CA THR A 227 -8.26 21.43 4.33
C THR A 227 -7.98 20.08 3.67
N ALA A 228 -7.33 20.07 2.51
CA ALA A 228 -6.95 18.87 1.78
C ALA A 228 -5.56 19.02 1.14
N HIS A 229 -4.81 17.93 1.19
CA HIS A 229 -3.50 17.73 0.56
C HIS A 229 -3.65 16.61 -0.45
N LEU A 230 -3.28 16.85 -1.70
CA LEU A 230 -3.42 15.90 -2.81
C LEU A 230 -2.06 15.67 -3.44
N VAL A 231 -1.66 14.42 -3.63
CA VAL A 231 -0.50 14.03 -4.44
C VAL A 231 -0.99 13.23 -5.62
N LYS A 232 -0.73 13.70 -6.83
CA LYS A 232 -1.23 13.13 -8.10
C LYS A 232 -0.06 12.74 -9.00
N VAL A 233 -0.13 11.56 -9.61
CA VAL A 233 0.68 11.14 -10.74
C VAL A 233 -0.24 10.98 -11.94
N GLY A 234 0.00 11.71 -13.02
CA GLY A 234 -0.91 11.76 -14.15
C GLY A 234 -0.24 11.67 -15.51
N LEU A 235 -1.05 11.39 -16.54
CA LEU A 235 -0.67 11.41 -17.94
C LEU A 235 -1.55 12.43 -18.67
N ASN A 236 -0.95 13.20 -19.57
CA ASN A 236 -1.62 14.24 -20.35
C ASN A 236 -1.33 14.02 -21.84
N TYR A 237 -2.36 14.19 -22.67
CA TYR A 237 -2.27 14.18 -24.12
C TYR A 237 -2.68 15.53 -24.70
N ARG A 238 -1.75 16.20 -25.40
CA ARG A 238 -1.99 17.47 -26.08
C ARG A 238 -2.68 17.25 -27.43
N LEU A 239 -3.91 17.73 -27.55
CA LEU A 239 -4.74 17.66 -28.74
C LEU A 239 -4.09 18.44 -29.90
N GLY A 240 -4.02 17.80 -31.07
CA GLY A 240 -3.43 18.42 -32.26
C GLY A 240 -1.89 18.38 -32.30
N ALA A 241 -1.23 17.78 -31.30
CA ALA A 241 0.21 17.57 -31.35
C ALA A 241 0.61 16.71 -32.57
N ALA A 242 1.63 17.16 -33.30
CA ALA A 242 2.20 16.41 -34.41
C ALA A 242 2.61 15.03 -33.91
N SER A 243 2.03 13.98 -34.47
CA SER A 243 2.55 12.64 -34.24
C SER A 243 3.99 12.57 -34.72
N VAL A 244 4.84 11.87 -33.97
CA VAL A 244 6.07 11.30 -34.53
C VAL A 244 5.63 10.23 -35.54
N SER A 245 5.14 10.66 -36.71
CA SER A 245 5.28 9.83 -37.89
C SER A 245 6.75 9.97 -38.26
N VAL A 246 7.55 8.97 -37.90
CA VAL A 246 8.69 8.68 -38.76
C VAL A 246 8.03 8.40 -40.10
N ALA A 247 8.09 9.36 -41.03
CA ALA A 247 7.67 9.11 -42.39
C ALA A 247 8.45 7.85 -42.82
N PRO A 248 7.78 6.76 -43.19
CA PRO A 248 8.52 5.62 -43.70
C PRO A 248 9.32 6.09 -44.91
N LEU A 249 10.47 5.47 -45.14
CA LEU A 249 11.10 5.52 -46.47
C LEU A 249 10.00 5.32 -47.52
N PRO A 250 9.93 6.15 -48.60
CA PRO A 250 8.91 5.99 -49.62
C PRO A 250 8.86 4.54 -50.10
N GLY A 251 7.73 3.86 -49.88
CA GLY A 251 7.51 2.48 -50.31
C GLY A 251 7.61 1.37 -49.25
N VAL A 252 7.88 1.67 -47.96
CA VAL A 252 7.84 0.66 -46.89
C VAL A 252 6.60 0.84 -46.00
N PRO A 253 5.60 -0.06 -46.03
CA PRO A 253 4.51 -0.03 -45.07
C PRO A 253 5.06 -0.27 -43.65
N LEU A 254 4.89 0.69 -42.74
CA LEU A 254 5.08 0.41 -41.32
C LEU A 254 3.99 -0.60 -40.90
N PRO A 255 4.31 -1.68 -40.18
CA PRO A 255 3.31 -2.53 -39.56
C PRO A 255 2.49 -1.67 -38.58
N GLN A 256 1.32 -1.19 -39.01
CA GLN A 256 0.38 -0.56 -38.11
C GLN A 256 -0.46 -1.66 -37.49
N TRP A 257 -0.33 -1.80 -36.18
CA TRP A 257 -1.21 -2.66 -35.42
C TRP A 257 -2.67 -2.25 -35.65
N ASN A 258 -3.46 -3.17 -36.20
CA ASN A 258 -4.88 -2.94 -36.44
C ASN A 258 -5.68 -3.48 -35.24
N TRP A 259 -6.30 -2.57 -34.50
CA TRP A 259 -7.18 -2.88 -33.38
C TRP A 259 -8.52 -3.44 -33.82
N THR A 260 -8.84 -3.58 -35.10
CA THR A 260 -10.07 -4.19 -35.62
C THR A 260 -10.10 -5.70 -35.41
N GLY A 261 -11.18 -6.21 -34.82
CA GLY A 261 -11.38 -7.65 -34.59
C GLY A 261 -12.05 -7.97 -33.26
N ILE A 262 -12.38 -9.25 -33.10
CA ILE A 262 -12.95 -9.82 -31.88
C ILE A 262 -11.81 -10.19 -30.94
N TYR A 263 -11.97 -9.96 -29.65
CA TYR A 263 -11.04 -10.41 -28.62
C TYR A 263 -11.78 -11.07 -27.47
N VAL A 264 -11.10 -12.00 -26.81
CA VAL A 264 -11.50 -12.61 -25.55
C VAL A 264 -10.38 -12.37 -24.54
N GLY A 265 -10.71 -12.10 -23.29
CA GLY A 265 -9.70 -11.76 -22.29
C GLY A 265 -10.03 -12.25 -20.90
N VAL A 266 -9.02 -12.20 -20.05
CA VAL A 266 -9.10 -12.49 -18.61
C VAL A 266 -8.62 -11.28 -17.83
N HIS A 267 -9.21 -11.03 -16.68
CA HIS A 267 -8.84 -9.92 -15.81
C HIS A 267 -9.01 -10.27 -14.34
N ALA A 268 -8.28 -9.52 -13.51
CA ALA A 268 -8.48 -9.48 -12.08
C ALA A 268 -8.33 -8.05 -11.60
N GLY A 269 -8.95 -7.74 -10.46
CA GLY A 269 -8.99 -6.40 -9.94
C GLY A 269 -9.47 -6.35 -8.51
N GLY A 270 -9.52 -5.14 -7.98
CA GLY A 270 -10.14 -4.86 -6.69
C GLY A 270 -11.21 -3.79 -6.83
N GLY A 271 -12.25 -3.93 -6.02
CA GLY A 271 -13.34 -2.99 -5.92
C GLY A 271 -13.39 -2.35 -4.55
N PHE A 272 -13.80 -1.09 -4.48
CA PHE A 272 -14.13 -0.37 -3.26
C PHE A 272 -15.37 0.48 -3.48
N GLY A 273 -16.14 0.78 -2.44
CA GLY A 273 -17.43 1.43 -2.62
C GLY A 273 -18.19 1.62 -1.32
N SER A 274 -19.48 1.94 -1.43
CA SER A 274 -20.37 2.07 -0.28
C SER A 274 -21.71 1.40 -0.47
N ASN A 275 -22.25 0.99 0.65
CA ASN A 275 -23.58 0.43 0.81
C ASN A 275 -24.36 1.31 1.80
N ASP A 276 -25.48 1.86 1.35
CA ASP A 276 -26.36 2.69 2.16
C ASP A 276 -27.72 1.98 2.33
N TRP A 277 -28.09 1.68 3.57
CA TRP A 277 -29.41 1.21 3.97
C TRP A 277 -30.23 2.43 4.36
N GLU A 278 -30.94 3.05 3.43
CA GLU A 278 -31.57 4.37 3.57
C GLU A 278 -32.88 4.34 4.38
N SER A 279 -33.61 3.22 4.35
CA SER A 279 -34.88 3.07 5.07
C SER A 279 -35.24 1.60 5.31
N ALA A 280 -36.18 1.34 6.23
CA ALA A 280 -36.81 0.03 6.38
C ALA A 280 -38.28 0.15 6.82
N THR A 281 -39.10 -0.82 6.42
CA THR A 281 -40.51 -0.97 6.80
C THR A 281 -40.76 -2.32 7.49
N GLY A 282 -42.01 -2.63 7.81
CA GLY A 282 -42.41 -3.97 8.26
C GLY A 282 -41.77 -4.41 9.58
N ALA A 283 -41.37 -5.69 9.64
CA ALA A 283 -40.86 -6.31 10.86
C ALA A 283 -39.52 -5.73 11.35
N LEU A 284 -38.65 -5.28 10.45
CA LEU A 284 -37.40 -4.60 10.81
C LEU A 284 -37.67 -3.26 11.50
N LEU A 285 -38.60 -2.46 10.95
CA LEU A 285 -39.00 -1.20 11.56
C LEU A 285 -39.65 -1.42 12.94
N ALA A 286 -40.50 -2.44 13.07
CA ALA A 286 -41.11 -2.81 14.34
C ALA A 286 -40.09 -3.30 15.38
N ALA A 287 -39.03 -4.00 14.93
CA ALA A 287 -37.93 -4.45 15.78
C ALA A 287 -37.00 -3.31 16.23
N SER A 288 -36.91 -2.22 15.47
CA SER A 288 -36.26 -0.98 15.89
C SER A 288 -37.27 -0.10 16.64
N SER A 289 -37.47 -0.34 17.94
CA SER A 289 -38.51 0.28 18.80
C SER A 289 -38.52 1.82 18.87
N SER A 290 -37.62 2.48 18.15
CA SER A 290 -37.30 3.89 18.30
C SER A 290 -36.79 4.60 17.04
N GLY A 291 -36.79 3.96 15.86
CA GLY A 291 -36.50 4.60 14.56
C GLY A 291 -35.02 4.95 14.31
N GLY A 292 -34.46 4.79 13.13
CA GLY A 292 -34.86 4.20 11.87
C GLY A 292 -33.55 3.99 11.10
N PHE A 293 -33.60 3.26 10.00
CA PHE A 293 -32.50 3.23 9.04
C PHE A 293 -32.39 4.66 8.46
N PRO A 294 -31.23 5.35 8.59
CA PRO A 294 -30.14 5.09 7.65
C PRO A 294 -28.82 4.54 8.21
N GLY A 295 -28.29 3.52 7.55
CA GLY A 295 -26.98 2.91 7.77
C GLY A 295 -26.05 3.10 6.58
N ARG A 296 -24.75 3.34 6.80
CA ARG A 296 -23.75 3.36 5.72
C ARG A 296 -22.55 2.49 6.10
N GLY A 297 -22.10 1.66 5.16
CA GLY A 297 -20.90 0.86 5.28
C GLY A 297 -20.02 0.98 4.04
N ASP A 298 -18.72 0.85 4.23
CA ASP A 298 -17.79 0.70 3.12
C ASP A 298 -17.74 -0.76 2.67
N SER A 299 -17.64 -0.97 1.36
CA SER A 299 -17.41 -2.28 0.76
C SER A 299 -16.05 -2.29 0.08
N SER A 300 -15.33 -3.38 0.19
CA SER A 300 -14.12 -3.59 -0.61
C SER A 300 -13.89 -5.07 -0.86
N GLY A 301 -13.05 -5.37 -1.84
CA GLY A 301 -12.59 -6.72 -2.06
C GLY A 301 -12.05 -6.97 -3.46
N LEU A 302 -11.99 -8.24 -3.84
CA LEU A 302 -11.33 -8.69 -5.07
C LEU A 302 -12.34 -9.27 -6.06
N PHE A 303 -12.03 -9.18 -7.34
CA PHE A 303 -12.80 -9.82 -8.39
C PHE A 303 -11.90 -10.35 -9.50
N GLY A 304 -12.38 -11.37 -10.21
CA GLY A 304 -11.67 -12.02 -11.30
C GLY A 304 -12.65 -12.56 -12.33
N GLY A 305 -12.34 -12.39 -13.60
CA GLY A 305 -13.32 -12.62 -14.65
C GLY A 305 -12.76 -12.68 -16.05
N GLY A 306 -13.69 -12.76 -16.99
CA GLY A 306 -13.43 -12.76 -18.42
C GLY A 306 -14.18 -11.64 -19.13
N GLN A 307 -13.73 -11.35 -20.35
CA GLN A 307 -14.39 -10.39 -21.22
C GLN A 307 -14.33 -10.84 -22.67
N ILE A 308 -15.30 -10.40 -23.45
CA ILE A 308 -15.34 -10.54 -24.91
C ILE A 308 -15.70 -9.17 -25.48
N GLY A 309 -15.03 -8.78 -26.56
CA GLY A 309 -15.35 -7.54 -27.24
C GLY A 309 -15.02 -7.57 -28.71
N ALA A 310 -15.53 -6.58 -29.42
CA ALA A 310 -15.25 -6.36 -30.82
C ALA A 310 -14.87 -4.89 -31.03
N ASN A 311 -13.75 -4.68 -31.69
CA ASN A 311 -13.27 -3.35 -32.07
C ASN A 311 -13.35 -3.15 -33.57
N TYR A 312 -13.55 -1.89 -33.96
CA TYR A 312 -13.45 -1.40 -35.31
C TYR A 312 -12.57 -0.14 -35.32
N GLN A 313 -11.49 -0.18 -36.09
CA GLN A 313 -10.55 0.93 -36.20
C GLN A 313 -10.72 1.67 -37.54
N VAL A 314 -10.88 2.99 -37.46
CA VAL A 314 -10.86 3.92 -38.60
C VAL A 314 -9.78 4.98 -38.37
N GLY A 315 -8.69 4.88 -39.13
CA GLY A 315 -7.52 5.73 -38.90
C GLY A 315 -6.96 5.50 -37.50
N ARG A 316 -6.93 6.55 -36.68
CA ARG A 316 -6.52 6.47 -35.25
C ARG A 316 -7.66 6.13 -34.32
N TRP A 317 -8.91 6.26 -34.74
CA TRP A 317 -10.04 6.04 -33.86
C TRP A 317 -10.36 4.55 -33.79
N VAL A 318 -10.58 4.06 -32.58
CA VAL A 318 -11.04 2.71 -32.30
C VAL A 318 -12.36 2.83 -31.55
N ALA A 319 -13.44 2.32 -32.14
CA ALA A 319 -14.71 2.14 -31.47
C ALA A 319 -14.92 0.66 -31.21
N GLY A 320 -15.57 0.29 -30.12
CA GLY A 320 -15.84 -1.10 -29.82
C GLY A 320 -17.00 -1.30 -28.85
N ILE A 321 -17.41 -2.56 -28.73
CA ILE A 321 -18.34 -3.02 -27.71
C ILE A 321 -17.65 -4.12 -26.90
N GLU A 322 -17.86 -4.12 -25.59
CA GLU A 322 -17.30 -5.10 -24.67
C GLU A 322 -18.37 -5.59 -23.70
N ALA A 323 -18.44 -6.91 -23.51
CA ALA A 323 -19.17 -7.54 -22.43
C ALA A 323 -18.18 -8.22 -21.48
N SER A 324 -18.34 -8.02 -20.18
CA SER A 324 -17.50 -8.65 -19.15
C SER A 324 -18.34 -9.32 -18.09
N ALA A 325 -17.83 -10.41 -17.52
CA ALA A 325 -18.39 -11.07 -16.35
C ALA A 325 -17.26 -11.47 -15.41
N ALA A 326 -17.45 -11.25 -14.11
CA ALA A 326 -16.48 -11.57 -13.07
C ALA A 326 -17.15 -12.21 -11.86
N ALA A 327 -16.47 -13.19 -11.26
CA ALA A 327 -16.71 -13.56 -9.87
C ALA A 327 -16.13 -12.46 -8.98
N ALA A 328 -16.82 -12.15 -7.90
CA ALA A 328 -16.42 -11.13 -6.94
C ALA A 328 -16.56 -11.66 -5.51
N ASP A 329 -15.73 -11.13 -4.63
CA ASP A 329 -15.93 -11.09 -3.19
C ASP A 329 -15.64 -9.64 -2.80
N ILE A 330 -16.68 -8.82 -2.92
CA ILE A 330 -16.66 -7.40 -2.54
C ILE A 330 -17.79 -7.21 -1.54
N GLY A 331 -17.45 -6.79 -0.33
CA GLY A 331 -18.44 -6.65 0.72
C GLY A 331 -17.91 -5.92 1.95
N GLY A 332 -18.78 -5.77 2.93
CA GLY A 332 -18.44 -5.11 4.19
C GLY A 332 -19.60 -5.10 5.19
N TYR A 333 -19.23 -4.84 6.44
CA TYR A 333 -20.16 -4.74 7.57
C TYR A 333 -20.46 -3.27 7.89
N ALA A 334 -21.68 -3.01 8.34
CA ALA A 334 -22.15 -1.71 8.74
C ALA A 334 -23.03 -1.80 9.98
N LYS A 335 -22.97 -0.77 10.84
CA LYS A 335 -24.04 -0.51 11.80
C LYS A 335 -25.13 0.27 11.09
N CYS A 336 -26.28 -0.36 10.86
CA CYS A 336 -27.36 0.24 10.07
C CYS A 336 -28.53 0.79 10.88
N ALA A 337 -28.70 0.32 12.12
CA ALA A 337 -29.68 0.89 13.06
C ALA A 337 -29.26 0.59 14.52
N THR A 338 -29.91 1.27 15.47
CA THR A 338 -29.79 0.99 16.91
C THR A 338 -31.19 0.88 17.50
N ASP A 339 -31.45 -0.16 18.29
CA ASP A 339 -32.65 -0.28 19.10
C ASP A 339 -32.39 0.35 20.48
N ILE A 340 -33.01 1.49 20.80
CA ILE A 340 -32.82 2.15 22.10
C ILE A 340 -33.40 1.33 23.25
N GLY A 341 -34.53 0.66 23.01
CA GLY A 341 -35.24 -0.08 24.06
C GLY A 341 -34.37 -1.19 24.64
N THR A 342 -33.58 -1.85 23.78
CA THR A 342 -32.66 -2.93 24.19
C THR A 342 -31.18 -2.52 24.18
N ARG A 343 -30.85 -1.32 23.70
CA ARG A 343 -29.48 -0.81 23.47
C ARG A 343 -28.61 -1.76 22.65
N ARG A 344 -29.19 -2.37 21.60
CA ARG A 344 -28.50 -3.28 20.67
C ARG A 344 -28.43 -2.68 19.28
N ASN A 345 -27.34 -2.96 18.56
CA ASN A 345 -27.16 -2.51 17.18
C ASN A 345 -27.78 -3.52 16.21
N PHE A 346 -28.14 -3.05 15.02
CA PHE A 346 -28.35 -3.89 13.85
C PHE A 346 -27.06 -3.90 13.04
N THR A 347 -26.51 -5.10 12.87
CA THR A 347 -25.44 -5.39 11.95
C THR A 347 -26.05 -5.60 10.57
N CYS A 348 -25.59 -4.82 9.60
CA CYS A 348 -25.89 -5.02 8.20
C CYS A 348 -24.64 -5.54 7.48
N HIS A 349 -24.83 -6.53 6.63
CA HIS A 349 -23.78 -7.10 5.80
C HIS A 349 -24.25 -7.10 4.35
N ASN A 350 -23.35 -6.75 3.43
CA ASN A 350 -23.59 -6.89 2.00
C ASN A 350 -22.35 -7.51 1.35
N GLU A 351 -22.57 -8.47 0.47
CA GLU A 351 -21.54 -9.15 -0.28
C GLU A 351 -21.98 -9.38 -1.72
N LEU A 352 -21.11 -9.00 -2.66
CA LEU A 352 -21.27 -9.22 -4.08
C LEU A 352 -20.48 -10.44 -4.52
N SER A 353 -21.18 -11.39 -5.11
CA SER A 353 -20.64 -12.66 -5.63
C SER A 353 -20.26 -12.58 -7.11
N SER A 354 -20.84 -11.65 -7.86
CA SER A 354 -20.53 -11.45 -9.27
C SER A 354 -20.83 -10.03 -9.76
N LEU A 355 -20.11 -9.64 -10.79
CA LEU A 355 -20.23 -8.37 -11.50
C LEU A 355 -20.29 -8.63 -13.00
N GLY A 356 -21.04 -7.81 -13.73
CA GLY A 356 -21.05 -7.80 -15.18
C GLY A 356 -21.23 -6.41 -15.76
N THR A 357 -20.68 -6.21 -16.97
CA THR A 357 -20.84 -4.96 -17.72
C THR A 357 -21.08 -5.23 -19.19
N ILE A 358 -21.84 -4.37 -19.84
CA ILE A 358 -21.94 -4.25 -21.31
C ILE A 358 -21.70 -2.79 -21.65
N THR A 359 -20.64 -2.52 -22.39
CA THR A 359 -20.14 -1.16 -22.61
C THR A 359 -19.78 -0.89 -24.06
N GLY A 360 -20.06 0.33 -24.51
CA GLY A 360 -19.41 0.90 -25.67
C GLY A 360 -18.08 1.52 -25.24
N ARG A 361 -17.04 1.35 -26.06
CA ARG A 361 -15.73 1.99 -25.86
C ARG A 361 -15.31 2.79 -27.07
N LEU A 362 -14.69 3.95 -26.83
CA LEU A 362 -14.16 4.83 -27.87
C LEU A 362 -12.79 5.33 -27.43
N GLY A 363 -11.80 5.21 -28.32
CA GLY A 363 -10.43 5.56 -28.03
C GLY A 363 -9.61 5.91 -29.26
N GLN A 364 -8.35 6.28 -29.02
CA GLN A 364 -7.36 6.50 -30.07
C GLN A 364 -6.19 5.52 -29.94
N THR A 365 -5.60 5.14 -31.08
CA THR A 365 -4.42 4.27 -31.14
C THR A 365 -3.17 4.99 -31.65
N TRP A 366 -2.03 4.59 -31.09
CA TRP A 366 -0.67 4.96 -31.49
C TRP A 366 0.14 3.70 -31.82
N GLY A 367 -0.40 2.89 -32.74
CA GLY A 367 0.16 1.58 -33.06
C GLY A 367 -0.20 0.59 -31.95
N ASN A 368 0.78 0.20 -31.14
CA ASN A 368 0.59 -0.83 -30.13
C ASN A 368 -0.11 -0.32 -28.86
N LEU A 369 -0.32 0.98 -28.68
CA LEU A 369 -1.07 1.53 -27.54
C LEU A 369 -2.45 2.00 -27.99
N LEU A 370 -3.47 1.69 -27.18
CA LEU A 370 -4.84 2.18 -27.27
C LEU A 370 -5.21 2.83 -25.93
N ILE A 371 -5.70 4.07 -25.98
CA ILE A 371 -6.28 4.78 -24.84
C ILE A 371 -7.75 5.00 -25.13
N TYR A 372 -8.64 4.63 -24.21
CA TYR A 372 -10.09 4.64 -24.45
C TYR A 372 -10.88 5.02 -23.21
N GLY A 373 -12.03 5.66 -23.44
CA GLY A 373 -13.12 5.75 -22.47
C GLY A 373 -14.20 4.71 -22.78
N LYS A 374 -14.99 4.34 -21.77
CA LYS A 374 -16.13 3.42 -21.92
C LYS A 374 -17.32 3.85 -21.06
N ALA A 375 -18.51 3.53 -21.52
CA ALA A 375 -19.75 3.71 -20.75
C ALA A 375 -20.80 2.67 -21.16
N GLY A 376 -21.72 2.34 -20.26
CA GLY A 376 -22.80 1.41 -20.56
C GLY A 376 -23.57 0.97 -19.32
N ALA A 377 -24.11 -0.26 -19.39
CA ALA A 377 -24.86 -0.88 -18.30
C ALA A 377 -23.96 -1.79 -17.46
N ALA A 378 -24.26 -1.87 -16.16
CA ALA A 378 -23.63 -2.78 -15.24
C ALA A 378 -24.67 -3.51 -14.40
N TRP A 379 -24.33 -4.71 -13.92
CA TRP A 379 -25.12 -5.41 -12.93
C TRP A 379 -24.23 -6.12 -11.92
N ALA A 380 -24.75 -6.31 -10.71
CA ALA A 380 -24.11 -7.07 -9.65
C ALA A 380 -25.10 -8.06 -9.04
N THR A 381 -24.65 -9.27 -8.74
CA THR A 381 -25.47 -10.26 -7.99
C THR A 381 -24.81 -10.54 -6.65
N GLY A 382 -25.59 -10.51 -5.58
CA GLY A 382 -25.07 -10.68 -4.24
C GLY A 382 -26.18 -10.91 -3.23
N SER A 383 -25.77 -10.98 -1.96
CA SER A 383 -26.66 -11.10 -0.83
C SER A 383 -26.47 -9.94 0.14
N SER A 384 -27.55 -9.56 0.80
CA SER A 384 -27.50 -8.65 1.92
C SER A 384 -28.26 -9.22 3.11
N GLU A 385 -27.79 -8.88 4.30
CA GLU A 385 -28.32 -9.32 5.57
C GLU A 385 -28.47 -8.15 6.52
N VAL A 386 -29.52 -8.19 7.33
CA VAL A 386 -29.74 -7.34 8.49
C VAL A 386 -30.02 -8.22 9.70
N GLN A 387 -29.21 -8.08 10.75
CA GLN A 387 -29.34 -8.86 11.97
C GLN A 387 -29.18 -7.97 13.21
N ARG A 388 -30.12 -8.07 14.16
CA ARG A 388 -29.97 -7.42 15.47
C ARG A 388 -28.98 -8.21 16.33
N ALA A 389 -28.00 -7.53 16.91
CA ALA A 389 -27.00 -8.17 17.75
C ALA A 389 -27.64 -8.97 18.90
N GLY A 390 -27.26 -10.24 19.04
CA GLY A 390 -27.79 -11.16 20.05
C GLY A 390 -29.19 -11.72 19.76
N SER A 391 -29.74 -11.49 18.56
CA SER A 391 -31.06 -11.98 18.13
C SER A 391 -30.94 -13.10 17.09
N ALA A 392 -31.72 -14.16 17.22
CA ALA A 392 -31.73 -15.23 16.22
C ALA A 392 -32.25 -14.75 14.86
N SER A 393 -33.25 -13.86 14.84
CA SER A 393 -33.87 -13.32 13.60
C SER A 393 -32.85 -12.63 12.70
N ARG A 394 -32.74 -13.13 11.47
CA ARG A 394 -31.81 -12.67 10.43
C ARG A 394 -32.61 -12.41 9.16
N PHE A 395 -32.67 -11.16 8.76
CA PHE A 395 -33.37 -10.74 7.55
C PHE A 395 -32.40 -10.80 6.39
N THR A 396 -32.73 -11.52 5.32
CA THR A 396 -31.85 -11.70 4.16
C THR A 396 -32.54 -11.35 2.85
N GLU A 397 -31.75 -10.87 1.91
CA GLU A 397 -32.09 -10.63 0.53
C GLU A 397 -30.97 -11.19 -0.37
N SER A 398 -31.34 -11.71 -1.53
CA SER A 398 -30.39 -12.07 -2.57
C SER A 398 -30.98 -11.70 -3.93
N GLY A 399 -30.20 -11.03 -4.76
CA GLY A 399 -30.73 -10.49 -6.00
C GLY A 399 -29.68 -9.90 -6.91
N THR A 400 -30.13 -9.53 -8.12
CA THR A 400 -29.32 -8.83 -9.12
C THR A 400 -29.75 -7.37 -9.19
N ARG A 401 -28.78 -6.47 -9.03
CA ARG A 401 -28.97 -5.01 -9.11
C ARG A 401 -28.42 -4.51 -10.44
N TRP A 402 -29.17 -3.65 -11.13
CA TRP A 402 -28.75 -3.03 -12.38
C TRP A 402 -28.40 -1.56 -12.18
N GLY A 403 -27.43 -1.09 -12.94
CA GLY A 403 -26.90 0.27 -12.86
C GLY A 403 -26.21 0.68 -14.14
N TRP A 404 -25.51 1.82 -14.07
CA TRP A 404 -24.67 2.30 -15.16
C TRP A 404 -23.19 2.21 -14.78
N VAL A 405 -22.34 2.16 -15.80
CA VAL A 405 -20.88 2.19 -15.64
C VAL A 405 -20.27 3.25 -16.55
N ALA A 406 -19.27 3.97 -16.04
CA ALA A 406 -18.37 4.80 -16.83
C ALA A 406 -16.92 4.54 -16.41
N GLY A 407 -16.01 4.48 -17.39
CA GLY A 407 -14.63 4.09 -17.13
C GLY A 407 -13.64 4.59 -18.17
N THR A 408 -12.37 4.38 -17.88
CA THR A 408 -11.24 4.71 -18.76
C THR A 408 -10.17 3.63 -18.66
N GLY A 409 -9.44 3.42 -19.74
CA GLY A 409 -8.42 2.38 -19.78
C GLY A 409 -7.33 2.60 -20.82
N PHE A 410 -6.25 1.85 -20.61
CA PHE A 410 -5.11 1.74 -21.50
C PHE A 410 -4.97 0.28 -21.90
N GLU A 411 -4.77 0.00 -23.18
CA GLU A 411 -4.51 -1.35 -23.69
C GLU A 411 -3.29 -1.33 -24.61
N TYR A 412 -2.35 -2.25 -24.39
CA TYR A 412 -1.08 -2.32 -25.11
C TYR A 412 -0.91 -3.69 -25.78
N ALA A 413 -0.67 -3.71 -27.09
CA ALA A 413 -0.39 -4.91 -27.87
C ALA A 413 1.02 -5.45 -27.56
N LEU A 414 1.07 -6.66 -27.00
CA LEU A 414 2.27 -7.39 -26.60
C LEU A 414 2.80 -8.32 -27.71
N SER A 415 1.90 -8.87 -28.54
CA SER A 415 2.19 -9.72 -29.71
C SER A 415 1.01 -9.64 -30.70
N PRO A 416 1.11 -10.14 -31.97
CA PRO A 416 0.03 -10.17 -33.00
C PRO A 416 -1.37 -10.60 -32.58
N ASN A 417 -1.50 -11.29 -31.45
CA ASN A 417 -2.79 -11.69 -30.91
C ASN A 417 -2.97 -11.36 -29.43
N LEU A 418 -1.97 -10.84 -28.72
CA LEU A 418 -2.04 -10.62 -27.28
C LEU A 418 -1.88 -9.14 -26.94
N SER A 419 -2.76 -8.59 -26.12
CA SER A 419 -2.64 -7.27 -25.50
C SER A 419 -2.83 -7.35 -23.99
N GLY A 420 -2.23 -6.42 -23.25
CA GLY A 420 -2.47 -6.22 -21.81
C GLY A 420 -3.15 -4.89 -21.55
N PHE A 421 -3.98 -4.80 -20.52
CA PHE A 421 -4.71 -3.57 -20.22
C PHE A 421 -4.81 -3.28 -18.72
N VAL A 422 -5.06 -2.01 -18.41
CA VAL A 422 -5.48 -1.52 -17.09
C VAL A 422 -6.70 -0.62 -17.30
N GLU A 423 -7.74 -0.81 -16.50
CA GLU A 423 -9.02 -0.12 -16.61
C GLU A 423 -9.54 0.27 -15.22
N TYR A 424 -10.10 1.48 -15.12
CA TYR A 424 -10.90 1.94 -13.98
C TYR A 424 -12.35 2.11 -14.40
N ASN A 425 -13.29 1.69 -13.55
CA ASN A 425 -14.73 1.84 -13.76
C ASN A 425 -15.42 2.35 -12.49
N HIS A 426 -16.26 3.37 -12.64
CA HIS A 426 -17.25 3.76 -11.64
C HIS A 426 -18.60 3.15 -11.99
N VAL A 427 -19.29 2.58 -11.00
CA VAL A 427 -20.58 1.89 -11.12
C VAL A 427 -21.54 2.41 -10.06
N ASP A 428 -22.74 2.80 -10.47
CA ASP A 428 -23.82 3.22 -9.56
C ASP A 428 -25.09 2.40 -9.88
N PHE A 429 -25.58 1.66 -8.88
CA PHE A 429 -26.78 0.83 -8.98
C PHE A 429 -28.07 1.56 -8.57
N GLY A 430 -27.96 2.84 -8.20
CA GLY A 430 -29.05 3.63 -7.65
C GLY A 430 -29.55 3.11 -6.30
N THR A 431 -30.58 3.77 -5.77
CA THR A 431 -31.37 3.26 -4.64
C THR A 431 -32.42 2.29 -5.18
N GLN A 432 -32.54 1.11 -4.56
CA GLN A 432 -33.58 0.12 -4.84
C GLN A 432 -34.27 -0.27 -3.54
N ASP A 433 -35.61 -0.31 -3.55
CA ASP A 433 -36.38 -0.94 -2.48
C ASP A 433 -36.34 -2.44 -2.69
N THR A 434 -35.76 -3.16 -1.73
CA THR A 434 -35.59 -4.61 -1.79
C THR A 434 -36.25 -5.30 -0.61
N SER A 435 -36.90 -6.43 -0.88
CA SER A 435 -37.60 -7.22 0.13
C SER A 435 -36.65 -8.13 0.89
N TYR A 436 -36.53 -7.91 2.19
CA TYR A 436 -35.81 -8.78 3.11
C TYR A 436 -36.79 -9.68 3.86
N VAL A 437 -36.45 -10.95 4.01
CA VAL A 437 -37.27 -11.94 4.72
C VAL A 437 -36.43 -12.64 5.79
N ASP A 438 -36.98 -12.83 6.98
CA ASP A 438 -36.35 -13.62 8.04
C ASP A 438 -36.72 -15.12 7.98
N GLN A 439 -36.04 -15.92 8.80
CA GLN A 439 -36.29 -17.37 8.86
C GLN A 439 -37.69 -17.76 9.36
N PHE A 440 -38.49 -16.81 9.84
CA PHE A 440 -39.86 -17.02 10.33
C PHE A 440 -40.91 -16.54 9.33
N GLY A 441 -40.49 -16.01 8.17
CA GLY A 441 -41.38 -15.51 7.11
C GLY A 441 -41.83 -14.06 7.32
N ASN A 442 -41.24 -13.33 8.27
CA ASN A 442 -41.49 -11.90 8.41
C ASN A 442 -40.75 -11.14 7.30
N ALA A 443 -41.44 -10.21 6.64
CA ALA A 443 -40.87 -9.43 5.54
C ALA A 443 -40.69 -7.95 5.92
N SER A 444 -39.77 -7.28 5.23
CA SER A 444 -39.50 -5.84 5.36
C SER A 444 -38.96 -5.32 4.03
N GLU A 445 -39.53 -4.22 3.53
CA GLU A 445 -38.91 -3.49 2.41
C GLU A 445 -37.82 -2.57 2.96
N VAL A 446 -36.65 -2.59 2.34
CA VAL A 446 -35.47 -1.83 2.73
C VAL A 446 -34.96 -1.06 1.52
N GLY A 447 -34.86 0.26 1.65
CA GLY A 447 -34.21 1.10 0.64
C GLY A 447 -32.71 0.92 0.70
N PHE A 448 -32.11 0.35 -0.35
CA PHE A 448 -30.70 0.00 -0.40
C PHE A 448 -30.03 0.63 -1.62
N LYS A 449 -28.95 1.37 -1.39
CA LYS A 449 -28.15 2.02 -2.43
C LYS A 449 -26.73 1.51 -2.42
N GLN A 450 -26.18 1.27 -3.60
CA GLN A 450 -24.83 0.74 -3.76
C GLN A 450 -24.05 1.44 -4.87
N LYS A 451 -22.82 1.82 -4.56
CA LYS A 451 -21.85 2.37 -5.51
C LYS A 451 -20.53 1.62 -5.42
N LEU A 452 -19.86 1.40 -6.56
CA LEU A 452 -18.58 0.73 -6.65
C LEU A 452 -17.62 1.46 -7.59
N ASP A 453 -16.37 1.50 -7.19
CA ASP A 453 -15.21 1.84 -7.99
C ASP A 453 -14.38 0.57 -8.19
N LEU A 454 -14.06 0.24 -9.43
CA LEU A 454 -13.35 -0.99 -9.81
C LEU A 454 -12.05 -0.63 -10.53
N VAL A 455 -10.94 -1.18 -10.07
CA VAL A 455 -9.66 -1.14 -10.79
C VAL A 455 -9.32 -2.55 -11.22
N LYS A 456 -9.14 -2.80 -12.52
CA LYS A 456 -8.74 -4.10 -13.05
C LYS A 456 -7.58 -4.00 -14.02
N ALA A 457 -6.81 -5.08 -14.09
CA ALA A 457 -5.82 -5.32 -15.13
C ALA A 457 -6.02 -6.72 -15.72
N GLY A 458 -5.61 -6.91 -16.96
CA GLY A 458 -5.83 -8.18 -17.65
C GLY A 458 -5.10 -8.32 -18.97
N LEU A 459 -5.38 -9.45 -19.63
CA LEU A 459 -4.87 -9.79 -20.95
C LEU A 459 -6.03 -10.07 -21.90
N ASN A 460 -5.93 -9.59 -23.14
CA ASN A 460 -6.87 -9.88 -24.23
C ASN A 460 -6.15 -10.66 -25.33
N TYR A 461 -6.76 -11.74 -25.78
CA TYR A 461 -6.40 -12.50 -26.97
C TYR A 461 -7.35 -12.20 -28.13
N ARG A 462 -6.82 -11.74 -29.25
CA ARG A 462 -7.56 -11.38 -30.46
C ARG A 462 -7.78 -12.61 -31.35
N LEU A 463 -9.05 -12.85 -31.70
CA LEU A 463 -9.53 -13.94 -32.54
C LEU A 463 -9.59 -13.49 -34.02
N GLY A 464 -8.96 -14.27 -34.90
CA GLY A 464 -8.88 -13.99 -36.34
C GLY A 464 -7.57 -13.28 -36.74
N SER A 465 -7.05 -13.60 -37.93
CA SER A 465 -5.73 -13.18 -38.42
C SER A 465 -5.63 -11.67 -38.63
N GLY A 466 -5.07 -10.98 -37.64
CA GLY A 466 -4.52 -9.63 -37.75
C GLY A 466 -2.99 -9.64 -37.91
N ALA A 467 -2.37 -10.77 -38.25
CA ALA A 467 -0.98 -10.74 -38.71
C ALA A 467 -0.96 -9.88 -39.99
N PRO A 468 -0.12 -8.83 -40.07
CA PRO A 468 0.19 -8.26 -41.36
C PRO A 468 0.63 -9.44 -42.23
N THR A 469 0.04 -9.60 -43.41
CA THR A 469 0.74 -10.30 -44.49
C THR A 469 2.01 -9.47 -44.74
N LEU A 470 3.10 -9.81 -44.06
CA LEU A 470 4.43 -9.43 -44.48
C LEU A 470 4.55 -9.99 -45.90
N GLY A 471 4.66 -9.11 -46.89
CA GLY A 471 5.06 -9.53 -48.23
C GLY A 471 6.30 -10.39 -48.10
N ALA A 472 6.29 -11.55 -48.75
CA ALA A 472 7.37 -12.52 -48.70
C ALA A 472 8.72 -11.84 -48.97
N GLY A 473 9.65 -11.92 -48.01
CA GLY A 473 11.04 -11.50 -48.18
C GLY A 473 11.47 -10.32 -47.31
N GLY A 474 11.50 -10.51 -45.99
CA GLY A 474 12.20 -9.62 -45.09
C GLY A 474 12.01 -10.04 -43.65
N ASP A 475 13.07 -10.52 -43.00
CA ASP A 475 13.15 -10.67 -41.55
C ASP A 475 13.02 -9.28 -40.91
N VAL A 476 11.80 -8.76 -40.80
CA VAL A 476 11.52 -7.55 -40.03
C VAL A 476 11.38 -8.00 -38.58
N PRO A 477 12.27 -7.59 -37.66
CA PRO A 477 12.15 -7.97 -36.26
C PRO A 477 10.78 -7.54 -35.73
N LEU A 478 10.19 -8.38 -34.86
CA LEU A 478 8.90 -8.17 -34.17
C LEU A 478 8.85 -6.89 -33.30
N PHE A 479 9.86 -6.03 -33.40
CA PHE A 479 10.01 -4.74 -32.76
C PHE A 479 10.36 -3.72 -33.84
N VAL A 480 9.38 -2.99 -34.36
CA VAL A 480 9.70 -1.65 -34.88
C VAL A 480 10.04 -0.85 -33.64
N LYS A 481 11.35 -0.68 -33.39
CA LYS A 481 11.88 0.29 -32.44
C LYS A 481 11.23 1.61 -32.83
N THR A 482 10.21 2.07 -32.10
CA THR A 482 9.84 3.49 -32.12
C THR A 482 11.14 4.26 -31.99
N ALA A 483 11.36 5.26 -32.85
CA ALA A 483 12.59 6.06 -32.84
C ALA A 483 12.96 6.30 -31.38
N ALA A 484 14.10 5.73 -30.97
CA ALA A 484 14.51 5.70 -29.57
C ALA A 484 14.60 7.14 -29.10
N LEU A 485 13.57 7.59 -28.42
CA LEU A 485 13.60 8.83 -27.68
C LEU A 485 14.50 8.53 -26.50
N GLN A 486 15.80 8.81 -26.68
CA GLN A 486 16.87 8.66 -25.70
C GLN A 486 16.68 9.69 -24.57
N LEU A 487 15.53 9.63 -23.89
CA LEU A 487 15.13 10.52 -22.81
C LEU A 487 15.71 10.07 -21.46
N GLY A 488 16.45 8.95 -21.45
CA GLY A 488 17.06 8.41 -20.23
C GLY A 488 16.09 7.76 -19.26
N TRP A 489 14.81 7.58 -19.60
CA TRP A 489 13.80 6.99 -18.71
C TRP A 489 13.52 5.50 -19.01
N GLN A 490 13.35 4.71 -17.95
CA GLN A 490 12.87 3.33 -17.98
C GLN A 490 11.68 3.17 -17.04
N ILE A 491 10.68 2.41 -17.47
CA ILE A 491 9.51 2.09 -16.65
C ILE A 491 9.44 0.58 -16.47
N GLU A 492 9.30 0.10 -15.24
CA GLU A 492 8.99 -1.29 -14.92
C GLU A 492 7.66 -1.31 -14.18
N ALA A 493 6.67 -2.01 -14.73
CA ALA A 493 5.36 -2.14 -14.09
C ALA A 493 4.97 -3.61 -13.99
N GLY A 494 4.17 -3.96 -13.00
CA GLY A 494 3.82 -5.35 -12.77
C GLY A 494 2.76 -5.56 -11.71
N THR A 495 2.52 -6.83 -11.42
CA THR A 495 1.54 -7.29 -10.44
C THR A 495 2.18 -8.28 -9.48
N ARG A 496 1.63 -8.38 -8.28
CA ARG A 496 2.05 -9.32 -7.24
C ARG A 496 0.84 -9.98 -6.60
N TYR A 497 0.99 -11.27 -6.27
CA TYR A 497 0.10 -11.98 -5.36
C TYR A 497 0.85 -12.21 -4.05
N TRP A 498 0.33 -11.71 -2.93
CA TRP A 498 0.96 -11.82 -1.62
C TRP A 498 0.10 -12.65 -0.67
N GLY A 499 0.64 -13.80 -0.25
CA GLY A 499 0.12 -14.57 0.88
C GLY A 499 0.79 -14.11 2.16
N SER A 500 0.01 -13.71 3.15
CA SER A 500 0.49 -13.08 4.39
C SER A 500 -0.05 -13.76 5.64
N SER A 501 0.71 -13.63 6.72
CA SER A 501 0.31 -13.89 8.10
C SER A 501 0.58 -12.63 8.91
N GLY A 502 -0.15 -12.43 10.01
CA GLY A 502 0.03 -11.25 10.83
C GLY A 502 -0.67 -11.33 12.18
N ARG A 503 -0.49 -10.28 12.95
CA ARG A 503 -1.06 -10.07 14.27
C ARG A 503 -1.33 -8.58 14.48
N MET A 504 -2.46 -8.25 15.07
CA MET A 504 -2.70 -6.93 15.65
C MET A 504 -3.04 -7.09 17.13
N GLN A 505 -2.61 -6.15 17.96
CA GLN A 505 -2.91 -6.11 19.38
C GLN A 505 -3.22 -4.70 19.79
N LYS A 506 -4.14 -4.57 20.75
CA LYS A 506 -4.32 -3.34 21.51
C LYS A 506 -4.40 -3.60 23.01
N ASP A 507 -3.76 -2.71 23.75
CA ASP A 507 -3.79 -2.64 25.20
C ASP A 507 -4.58 -1.40 25.58
N LEU A 508 -5.57 -1.54 26.46
CA LEU A 508 -6.39 -0.46 26.98
C LEU A 508 -6.12 -0.26 28.47
N ASN A 509 -5.65 0.92 28.84
CA ASN A 509 -5.37 1.26 30.24
C ASN A 509 -6.50 2.08 30.86
N ASP A 510 -6.55 2.07 32.19
CA ASP A 510 -7.53 2.83 32.98
C ASP A 510 -7.37 4.34 32.80
N ASN A 511 -8.48 5.06 32.75
CA ASN A 511 -8.51 6.51 32.54
C ASN A 511 -8.26 7.33 33.81
N VAL A 512 -8.33 6.72 35.00
CA VAL A 512 -8.04 7.33 36.30
C VAL A 512 -6.68 6.88 36.83
N GLN A 513 -6.31 5.62 36.60
CA GLN A 513 -5.00 5.05 36.90
C GLN A 513 -4.29 4.57 35.62
N PRO A 514 -3.73 5.48 34.80
CA PRO A 514 -3.10 5.20 33.49
C PRO A 514 -2.11 4.04 33.40
N SER A 515 -1.52 3.61 34.52
CA SER A 515 -0.61 2.47 34.57
C SER A 515 -1.30 1.12 34.73
N ARG A 516 -2.61 1.07 35.04
CA ARG A 516 -3.39 -0.17 35.16
C ARG A 516 -3.91 -0.59 33.80
N LEU A 517 -3.59 -1.81 33.37
CA LEU A 517 -4.22 -2.42 32.19
C LEU A 517 -5.64 -2.84 32.57
N ASN A 518 -6.64 -2.46 31.77
CA ASN A 518 -8.04 -2.84 31.95
C ASN A 518 -8.47 -3.93 30.97
N SER A 519 -8.01 -3.88 29.73
CA SER A 519 -8.38 -4.84 28.69
C SER A 519 -7.28 -4.97 27.62
N ARG A 520 -7.26 -6.10 26.93
CA ARG A 520 -6.37 -6.39 25.81
C ARG A 520 -7.10 -7.21 24.75
N LEU A 521 -7.08 -6.73 23.51
CA LEU A 521 -7.51 -7.53 22.36
C LEU A 521 -6.29 -7.96 21.55
N ILE A 522 -6.14 -9.27 21.34
CA ILE A 522 -5.11 -9.84 20.45
C ILE A 522 -5.81 -10.54 19.30
N TYR A 523 -5.63 -10.02 18.09
CA TYR A 523 -6.06 -10.66 16.87
C TYR A 523 -4.84 -11.37 16.27
N GLY A 524 -4.67 -12.64 16.66
CA GLY A 524 -3.54 -13.48 16.30
C GLY A 524 -3.78 -14.36 15.08
N ASP A 525 -2.69 -14.90 14.54
CA ASP A 525 -2.68 -15.89 13.46
C ASP A 525 -3.52 -15.49 12.24
N GLN A 526 -3.50 -14.20 11.91
CA GLN A 526 -4.30 -13.64 10.83
C GLN A 526 -3.71 -13.97 9.47
N THR A 527 -4.27 -14.97 8.80
CA THR A 527 -3.86 -15.29 7.43
C THR A 527 -4.62 -14.45 6.42
N GLY A 528 -3.97 -14.06 5.33
CA GLY A 528 -4.60 -13.24 4.30
C GLY A 528 -3.92 -13.33 2.95
N HIS A 529 -4.60 -12.84 1.93
CA HIS A 529 -4.12 -12.81 0.55
C HIS A 529 -4.43 -11.44 -0.06
N SER A 530 -3.54 -10.96 -0.92
CA SER A 530 -3.78 -9.70 -1.63
C SER A 530 -3.23 -9.72 -3.05
N LEU A 531 -3.86 -8.92 -3.91
CA LEU A 531 -3.35 -8.55 -5.23
C LEU A 531 -2.82 -7.13 -5.16
N GLU A 532 -1.64 -6.94 -5.73
CA GLU A 532 -0.93 -5.66 -5.76
C GLU A 532 -0.51 -5.32 -7.19
N ALA A 533 -0.64 -4.06 -7.58
CA ALA A 533 -0.02 -3.50 -8.77
C ALA A 533 1.11 -2.56 -8.36
N PHE A 534 2.19 -2.54 -9.12
CA PHE A 534 3.33 -1.66 -8.85
C PHE A 534 3.91 -1.06 -10.13
N VAL A 535 4.59 0.07 -9.96
CA VAL A 535 5.36 0.75 -11.00
C VAL A 535 6.65 1.29 -10.41
N ARG A 536 7.72 1.25 -11.20
CA ARG A 536 8.99 1.91 -10.95
C ARG A 536 9.41 2.64 -12.21
N VAL A 537 9.86 3.87 -12.04
CA VAL A 537 10.40 4.73 -13.08
C VAL A 537 11.82 5.10 -12.71
N ASP A 538 12.79 4.79 -13.56
CA ASP A 538 14.20 5.10 -13.37
C ASP A 538 14.67 6.09 -14.45
N HIS A 539 15.46 7.09 -14.07
CA HIS A 539 16.12 8.02 -14.99
C HIS A 539 17.64 7.76 -15.04
N ALA A 540 18.27 8.08 -16.16
CA ALA A 540 19.71 7.95 -16.38
C ALA A 540 20.54 8.82 -15.41
N SER A 541 19.98 9.91 -14.88
CA SER A 541 20.64 10.73 -13.85
C SER A 541 20.76 10.04 -12.48
N GLY A 542 20.10 8.89 -12.29
CA GLY A 542 20.01 8.21 -10.99
C GLY A 542 18.72 8.50 -10.23
N LEU A 543 17.93 9.51 -10.62
CA LEU A 543 16.61 9.75 -10.05
C LEU A 543 15.68 8.55 -10.31
N PHE A 544 14.90 8.15 -9.32
CA PHE A 544 13.86 7.15 -9.49
C PHE A 544 12.60 7.50 -8.69
N ALA A 545 11.47 6.97 -9.15
CA ALA A 545 10.21 6.96 -8.42
C ALA A 545 9.62 5.55 -8.47
N LYS A 546 8.94 5.11 -7.42
CA LYS A 546 8.21 3.84 -7.41
C LYS A 546 6.94 3.96 -6.58
N ALA A 547 5.93 3.17 -6.92
CA ALA A 547 4.68 3.13 -6.20
C ALA A 547 4.04 1.74 -6.29
N ASN A 548 3.24 1.38 -5.29
CA ASN A 548 2.39 0.20 -5.31
C ASN A 548 1.04 0.45 -4.63
N LEU A 549 0.05 -0.33 -5.02
CA LEU A 549 -1.30 -0.35 -4.46
C LEU A 549 -1.77 -1.80 -4.39
N GLY A 550 -2.28 -2.22 -3.24
CA GLY A 550 -2.76 -3.58 -3.03
C GLY A 550 -4.08 -3.63 -2.25
N LEU A 551 -4.88 -4.63 -2.59
CA LEU A 551 -6.17 -4.94 -1.98
C LEU A 551 -6.23 -6.43 -1.68
N GLY A 552 -6.90 -6.83 -0.60
CA GLY A 552 -6.92 -8.21 -0.15
C GLY A 552 -7.87 -8.50 1.00
N HIS A 553 -7.78 -9.72 1.48
CA HIS A 553 -8.67 -10.30 2.50
C HIS A 553 -7.86 -10.92 3.63
N LEU A 554 -8.40 -10.85 4.84
CA LEU A 554 -7.98 -11.64 6.00
C LEU A 554 -9.02 -12.74 6.21
N VAL A 555 -8.60 -13.99 6.00
CA VAL A 555 -9.53 -15.12 5.82
C VAL A 555 -9.66 -16.00 7.06
N SER A 556 -8.68 -15.95 7.95
CA SER A 556 -8.68 -16.72 9.20
C SER A 556 -7.93 -15.97 10.29
N GLY A 557 -8.14 -16.38 11.53
CA GLY A 557 -7.39 -15.95 12.70
C GLY A 557 -8.16 -16.23 13.98
N GLN A 558 -7.63 -15.77 15.10
CA GLN A 558 -8.29 -15.87 16.40
C GLN A 558 -8.18 -14.55 17.13
N LEU A 559 -9.31 -14.09 17.67
CA LEU A 559 -9.35 -12.96 18.59
C LEU A 559 -9.39 -13.50 20.02
N ASN A 560 -8.41 -13.12 20.83
CA ASN A 560 -8.47 -13.21 22.29
C ASN A 560 -8.87 -11.84 22.85
N ASP A 561 -9.92 -11.83 23.66
CA ASP A 561 -10.41 -10.66 24.38
C ASP A 561 -10.21 -10.88 25.88
N GLU A 562 -9.22 -10.18 26.43
CA GLU A 562 -8.73 -10.34 27.79
C GLU A 562 -9.10 -9.13 28.65
N ASP A 563 -9.71 -9.36 29.81
CA ASP A 563 -10.11 -8.30 30.73
C ASP A 563 -9.52 -8.46 32.13
N PHE A 564 -9.23 -7.32 32.75
CA PHE A 564 -8.60 -7.18 34.07
C PHE A 564 -9.49 -6.29 34.99
N PRO A 565 -10.67 -6.78 35.43
CA PRO A 565 -11.57 -6.02 36.30
C PRO A 565 -10.89 -5.60 37.62
N SER A 566 -11.28 -4.43 38.13
CA SER A 566 -10.72 -3.88 39.37
C SER A 566 -10.99 -4.84 40.54
N GLU A 567 -9.91 -5.29 41.21
CA GLU A 567 -9.85 -6.25 42.34
C GLU A 567 -9.46 -7.72 41.96
N VAL A 568 -9.41 -8.02 40.65
CA VAL A 568 -8.85 -9.19 39.90
C VAL A 568 -9.57 -10.55 39.95
N ASN A 569 -10.40 -10.78 38.93
CA ASN A 569 -10.60 -12.06 38.25
C ASN A 569 -10.26 -11.86 36.76
N TYR A 570 -9.29 -12.59 36.21
CA TYR A 570 -8.91 -12.47 34.79
C TYR A 570 -9.93 -13.17 33.87
N SER A 571 -10.49 -12.44 32.92
CA SER A 571 -11.36 -13.00 31.88
C SER A 571 -10.59 -13.12 30.56
N ASN A 572 -10.94 -14.13 29.79
CA ASN A 572 -10.45 -14.29 28.42
C ASN A 572 -11.51 -15.01 27.59
N THR A 573 -11.88 -14.44 26.46
CA THR A 573 -12.77 -15.05 25.49
C THR A 573 -12.08 -15.21 24.13
N ILE A 574 -12.47 -16.25 23.41
CA ILE A 574 -12.03 -16.46 22.03
C ILE A 574 -13.16 -16.25 21.03
N SER A 575 -12.80 -15.66 19.89
CA SER A 575 -13.66 -15.53 18.71
C SER A 575 -12.91 -15.96 17.45
N GLU A 576 -13.62 -16.60 16.52
CA GLU A 576 -13.06 -16.99 15.22
C GLU A 576 -13.00 -15.76 14.30
N MET A 577 -11.88 -15.52 13.65
CA MET A 577 -11.77 -14.41 12.71
C MET A 577 -11.97 -14.84 11.26
N ARG A 578 -12.73 -14.06 10.50
CA ARG A 578 -12.88 -14.18 9.05
C ARG A 578 -13.41 -12.88 8.44
N ASP A 579 -13.62 -12.85 7.13
CA ASP A 579 -14.21 -11.74 6.37
C ASP A 579 -13.52 -10.38 6.61
N GLY A 580 -12.24 -10.40 6.99
CA GLY A 580 -11.47 -9.19 7.17
C GLY A 580 -10.98 -8.64 5.84
N ARG A 581 -10.74 -7.33 5.76
CA ARG A 581 -10.27 -6.65 4.55
C ARG A 581 -8.88 -6.08 4.76
N LEU A 582 -8.09 -6.00 3.70
CA LEU A 582 -6.73 -5.47 3.68
C LEU A 582 -6.58 -4.51 2.49
N ALA A 583 -6.06 -3.31 2.73
CA ALA A 583 -5.71 -2.36 1.69
C ALA A 583 -4.41 -1.66 2.04
N PHE A 584 -3.51 -1.47 1.07
CA PHE A 584 -2.24 -0.80 1.32
C PHE A 584 -1.68 -0.13 0.07
N GLY A 585 -0.78 0.82 0.27
CA GLY A 585 -0.07 1.48 -0.82
C GLY A 585 1.18 2.21 -0.35
N SER A 586 2.10 2.41 -1.30
CA SER A 586 3.30 3.21 -1.10
C SER A 586 3.62 4.05 -2.33
N ALA A 587 4.29 5.17 -2.09
CA ALA A 587 4.89 6.01 -3.13
C ALA A 587 6.23 6.55 -2.62
N ASP A 588 7.30 6.34 -3.40
CA ASP A 588 8.68 6.67 -3.05
C ASP A 588 9.32 7.48 -4.17
N ILE A 589 10.11 8.49 -3.78
CA ILE A 589 11.04 9.20 -4.67
C ILE A 589 12.44 9.06 -4.08
N GLY A 590 13.41 8.73 -4.93
CA GLY A 590 14.77 8.48 -4.48
C GLY A 590 15.83 8.76 -5.53
N TYR A 591 17.08 8.61 -5.09
CA TYR A 591 18.27 8.82 -5.93
C TYR A 591 19.24 7.66 -5.77
N ASN A 592 19.61 7.06 -6.91
CA ASN A 592 20.63 6.02 -7.00
C ASN A 592 22.02 6.66 -7.01
N PHE A 593 22.74 6.56 -5.89
CA PHE A 593 24.12 7.04 -5.78
C PHE A 593 25.13 6.06 -6.38
N ILE A 594 24.75 4.78 -6.54
CA ILE A 594 25.39 3.85 -7.48
C ILE A 594 24.37 3.51 -8.56
N ASN A 595 24.71 3.73 -9.82
CA ASN A 595 23.86 3.43 -10.98
C ASN A 595 24.75 3.00 -12.16
N ASP A 596 25.21 1.74 -12.17
CA ASP A 596 26.22 1.25 -13.10
C ASP A 596 25.92 -0.19 -13.57
N GLY A 597 25.62 -0.37 -14.86
CA GLY A 597 25.41 -1.68 -15.47
C GLY A 597 24.31 -2.51 -14.80
N GLY A 598 23.18 -1.87 -14.47
CA GLY A 598 22.07 -2.49 -13.74
C GLY A 598 22.24 -2.61 -12.22
N ARG A 599 23.44 -2.33 -11.67
CA ARG A 599 23.67 -2.23 -10.22
C ARG A 599 23.17 -0.88 -9.72
N LYS A 600 22.16 -0.91 -8.85
CA LYS A 600 21.56 0.29 -8.28
C LYS A 600 21.60 0.23 -6.76
N LEU A 601 22.08 1.30 -6.14
CA LEU A 601 21.98 1.53 -4.71
C LEU A 601 21.53 2.98 -4.51
N GLY A 602 20.39 3.15 -3.86
CA GLY A 602 19.76 4.46 -3.69
C GLY A 602 19.07 4.63 -2.35
N GLY A 603 18.95 5.87 -1.93
CA GLY A 603 18.11 6.28 -0.81
C GLY A 603 16.78 6.85 -1.31
N PHE A 604 15.72 6.71 -0.53
CA PHE A 604 14.41 7.27 -0.85
C PHE A 604 13.70 7.85 0.37
N VAL A 605 12.80 8.79 0.07
CA VAL A 605 11.75 9.27 0.97
C VAL A 605 10.41 8.92 0.34
N GLY A 606 9.46 8.48 1.14
CA GLY A 606 8.13 8.19 0.62
C GLY A 606 7.03 8.16 1.67
N TYR A 607 5.86 7.74 1.23
CA TYR A 607 4.64 7.68 2.02
C TYR A 607 4.11 6.25 2.06
N ARG A 608 3.52 5.85 3.20
CA ARG A 608 2.88 4.55 3.41
C ARG A 608 1.45 4.76 3.88
N SER A 609 0.54 3.96 3.34
CA SER A 609 -0.82 3.80 3.84
C SER A 609 -1.09 2.30 3.96
N PHE A 610 -1.52 1.87 5.14
CA PHE A 610 -1.91 0.49 5.41
C PHE A 610 -3.22 0.52 6.20
N TYR A 611 -4.19 -0.26 5.75
CA TYR A 611 -5.54 -0.35 6.30
C TYR A 611 -5.91 -1.82 6.41
N GLN A 612 -6.44 -2.23 7.55
CA GLN A 612 -7.01 -3.56 7.71
C GLN A 612 -8.23 -3.55 8.62
N THR A 613 -9.13 -4.52 8.41
CA THR A 613 -10.26 -4.81 9.30
C THR A 613 -10.21 -6.26 9.74
N GLY A 614 -10.43 -6.50 11.02
CA GLY A 614 -10.52 -7.84 11.60
C GLY A 614 -11.87 -8.03 12.27
N ASN A 615 -12.66 -9.01 11.82
CA ASN A 615 -13.97 -9.31 12.38
C ASN A 615 -13.91 -10.61 13.20
N GLY A 616 -14.25 -10.56 14.48
CA GLY A 616 -14.34 -11.70 15.38
C GLY A 616 -15.78 -12.19 15.52
N PHE A 617 -15.99 -13.48 15.29
CA PHE A 617 -17.29 -14.14 15.30
C PHE A 617 -17.46 -15.10 16.47
N GLY A 618 -18.69 -15.11 17.00
CA GLY A 618 -19.04 -15.86 18.20
C GLY A 618 -18.39 -15.27 19.45
N CYS A 619 -18.42 -16.05 20.52
CA CYS A 619 -17.67 -15.78 21.74
C CYS A 619 -17.64 -17.05 22.59
N ARG A 620 -16.46 -17.45 23.06
CA ARG A 620 -16.31 -18.58 23.99
C ARG A 620 -15.38 -18.21 25.13
N GLN A 621 -15.90 -18.22 26.35
CA GLN A 621 -15.12 -18.02 27.57
C GLN A 621 -14.08 -19.13 27.77
N ILE A 622 -12.86 -18.75 28.13
CA ILE A 622 -11.77 -19.68 28.47
C ILE A 622 -11.12 -19.40 29.85
N ALA A 623 -11.36 -18.23 30.47
CA ALA A 623 -10.86 -17.89 31.82
C ALA A 623 -11.96 -17.35 32.77
N THR A 624 -11.60 -17.01 34.02
CA THR A 624 -12.39 -17.06 35.28
C THR A 624 -13.76 -16.38 35.37
N ASP A 625 -14.15 -15.46 34.48
CA ASP A 625 -15.48 -14.83 34.55
C ASP A 625 -16.53 -15.61 33.74
N PHE A 626 -17.57 -16.14 34.39
CA PHE A 626 -18.68 -16.81 33.70
C PHE A 626 -19.71 -15.83 33.12
N ASP A 627 -19.63 -14.53 33.40
CA ASP A 627 -20.66 -13.57 33.00
C ASP A 627 -20.35 -12.83 31.68
N THR A 628 -19.09 -12.79 31.22
CA THR A 628 -18.72 -12.14 29.95
C THR A 628 -19.33 -12.88 28.75
N CYS A 629 -19.10 -14.21 28.66
CA CYS A 629 -19.69 -15.09 27.65
C CYS A 629 -20.10 -16.46 28.24
N GLY A 630 -20.88 -16.45 29.32
CA GLY A 630 -21.30 -17.66 30.04
C GLY A 630 -22.06 -18.70 29.22
N VAL A 631 -22.80 -18.24 28.20
CA VAL A 631 -23.33 -19.10 27.14
C VAL A 631 -22.57 -18.74 25.86
N PRO A 632 -21.88 -19.71 25.23
CA PRO A 632 -21.14 -19.44 23.99
C PRO A 632 -22.05 -18.85 22.91
N PHE A 633 -21.63 -17.74 22.33
CA PHE A 633 -22.32 -17.16 21.18
C PHE A 633 -21.91 -17.93 19.91
N PRO A 634 -22.86 -18.30 19.03
CA PRO A 634 -22.55 -19.02 17.81
C PRO A 634 -21.69 -18.19 16.83
N THR A 635 -20.87 -18.86 16.02
CA THR A 635 -19.91 -18.22 15.09
C THR A 635 -20.54 -17.57 13.85
N ASN A 636 -21.87 -17.48 13.77
CA ASN A 636 -22.56 -16.71 12.73
C ASN A 636 -22.84 -15.25 13.16
N PHE A 637 -22.55 -14.88 14.41
CA PHE A 637 -22.65 -13.51 14.90
C PHE A 637 -21.29 -12.83 14.90
N VAL A 638 -21.18 -11.66 14.30
CA VAL A 638 -20.03 -10.78 14.55
C VAL A 638 -20.17 -10.16 15.94
N GLY A 639 -19.18 -10.37 16.79
CA GLY A 639 -19.18 -9.88 18.17
C GLY A 639 -18.35 -8.61 18.34
N LEU A 640 -17.10 -8.68 17.88
CA LEU A 640 -16.12 -7.60 17.94
C LEU A 640 -15.50 -7.40 16.57
N SER A 641 -15.20 -6.16 16.21
CA SER A 641 -14.42 -5.89 15.00
C SER A 641 -13.50 -4.71 15.19
N GLU A 642 -12.28 -4.84 14.70
CA GLU A 642 -11.27 -3.78 14.77
C GLU A 642 -10.96 -3.27 13.37
N THR A 643 -10.96 -1.95 13.22
CA THR A 643 -10.43 -1.28 12.03
C THR A 643 -9.13 -0.58 12.39
N GLU A 644 -8.08 -0.81 11.62
CA GLU A 644 -6.76 -0.24 11.86
C GLU A 644 -6.21 0.43 10.61
N SER A 645 -5.83 1.70 10.71
CA SER A 645 -5.16 2.46 9.66
C SER A 645 -3.84 3.04 10.16
N TRP A 646 -2.75 2.75 9.46
CA TRP A 646 -1.41 3.31 9.67
C TRP A 646 -0.97 4.13 8.47
N ARG A 647 -0.55 5.37 8.72
CA ARG A 647 -0.13 6.30 7.66
C ARG A 647 1.10 7.07 8.09
N GLY A 648 2.14 7.10 7.27
CA GLY A 648 3.36 7.79 7.66
C GLY A 648 4.41 7.95 6.57
N VAL A 649 5.47 8.64 6.93
CA VAL A 649 6.62 8.90 6.05
C VAL A 649 7.64 7.79 6.24
N ALA A 650 8.17 7.27 5.13
CA ALA A 650 9.22 6.27 5.10
C ALA A 650 10.53 6.90 4.65
N LEU A 651 11.61 6.54 5.34
CA LEU A 651 12.99 6.80 4.94
C LEU A 651 13.66 5.44 4.70
N GLY A 652 14.26 5.23 3.53
CA GLY A 652 14.75 3.91 3.21
C GLY A 652 15.85 3.84 2.17
N LEU A 653 16.34 2.61 1.97
CA LEU A 653 17.31 2.23 0.97
C LEU A 653 16.70 1.22 0.01
N ASN A 654 17.01 1.37 -1.28
CA ASN A 654 16.69 0.42 -2.34
C ASN A 654 17.99 -0.10 -2.97
N VAL A 655 18.06 -1.41 -3.14
CA VAL A 655 19.16 -2.10 -3.83
C VAL A 655 18.61 -2.87 -5.01
N ARG A 656 19.28 -2.82 -6.16
CA ARG A 656 19.09 -3.75 -7.27
C ARG A 656 20.45 -4.31 -7.66
N ALA A 657 20.64 -5.61 -7.45
CA ALA A 657 21.89 -6.32 -7.68
C ALA A 657 21.65 -7.43 -8.73
N PRO A 658 22.20 -7.32 -9.95
CA PRO A 658 22.21 -8.42 -10.92
C PRO A 658 23.18 -9.50 -10.43
N LEU A 659 22.63 -10.62 -9.96
CA LEU A 659 23.39 -11.76 -9.45
C LEU A 659 23.97 -12.60 -10.59
N THR A 660 23.23 -12.72 -11.69
CA THR A 660 23.65 -13.38 -12.94
C THR A 660 23.08 -12.63 -14.14
N GLU A 661 23.27 -13.16 -15.35
CA GLU A 661 22.63 -12.63 -16.57
C GLU A 661 21.10 -12.60 -16.53
N ARG A 662 20.47 -13.44 -15.71
CA ARG A 662 19.00 -13.48 -15.65
C ARG A 662 18.44 -13.29 -14.26
N LEU A 663 19.25 -13.42 -13.21
CA LEU A 663 18.82 -13.27 -11.83
C LEU A 663 19.17 -11.89 -11.30
N ARG A 664 18.18 -11.21 -10.72
CA ARG A 664 18.33 -9.93 -10.03
C ARG A 664 17.73 -10.02 -8.63
N LEU A 665 18.51 -9.63 -7.63
CA LEU A 665 18.02 -9.37 -6.28
C LEU A 665 17.63 -7.90 -6.15
N GLU A 666 16.45 -7.62 -5.63
CA GLU A 666 15.99 -6.30 -5.24
C GLU A 666 15.65 -6.31 -3.75
N VAL A 667 16.10 -5.30 -3.01
CA VAL A 667 15.85 -5.18 -1.55
C VAL A 667 15.41 -3.76 -1.24
N ASP A 668 14.36 -3.65 -0.44
CA ASP A 668 13.85 -2.41 0.13
C ASP A 668 13.85 -2.51 1.65
N ALA A 669 14.48 -1.54 2.30
CA ALA A 669 14.46 -1.42 3.75
C ALA A 669 14.08 0.00 4.13
N ALA A 670 13.00 0.16 4.88
CA ALA A 670 12.45 1.45 5.27
C ALA A 670 12.14 1.52 6.76
N TYR A 671 12.53 2.63 7.39
CA TYR A 671 12.09 3.03 8.71
C TYR A 671 11.06 4.15 8.60
N LEU A 672 9.99 4.06 9.36
CA LEU A 672 8.95 5.07 9.45
C LEU A 672 9.07 5.75 10.81
N PRO A 673 9.78 6.88 10.92
CA PRO A 673 10.00 7.56 12.21
C PRO A 673 8.72 8.15 12.79
N TYR A 674 7.69 8.35 11.96
CA TYR A 674 6.39 8.82 12.38
C TYR A 674 5.29 8.16 11.54
N VAL A 675 4.34 7.53 12.23
CA VAL A 675 3.08 7.04 11.69
C VAL A 675 1.93 7.56 12.54
N ASN A 676 0.87 8.01 11.89
CA ASN A 676 -0.42 8.26 12.50
C ASN A 676 -1.23 6.96 12.46
N ARG A 677 -1.85 6.62 13.58
CA ARG A 677 -2.75 5.48 13.76
C ARG A 677 -4.16 6.00 14.04
N ALA A 678 -5.13 5.52 13.27
CA ALA A 678 -6.54 5.74 13.54
C ALA A 678 -7.32 4.44 13.36
N GLY A 679 -8.39 4.27 14.12
CA GLY A 679 -9.17 3.05 14.10
C GLY A 679 -10.48 3.12 14.86
N PHE A 680 -11.19 2.00 14.81
CA PHE A 680 -12.42 1.79 15.54
C PHE A 680 -12.47 0.39 16.11
N ASP A 681 -12.87 0.32 17.38
CA ASP A 681 -13.45 -0.88 17.96
C ASP A 681 -14.96 -0.85 17.76
N ASN A 682 -15.50 -1.88 17.10
CA ASN A 682 -16.92 -2.08 16.96
C ASN A 682 -17.35 -3.21 17.89
N HIS A 683 -17.88 -2.85 19.05
CA HIS A 683 -18.58 -3.79 19.92
C HIS A 683 -20.02 -3.98 19.46
N TRP A 684 -20.28 -4.94 18.59
CA TRP A 684 -21.59 -5.13 17.97
C TRP A 684 -22.73 -5.34 18.98
N PHE A 685 -22.42 -5.99 20.11
CA PHE A 685 -23.35 -6.20 21.22
C PHE A 685 -23.60 -4.96 22.09
N ARG A 686 -22.77 -3.92 22.01
CA ARG A 686 -22.87 -2.71 22.84
C ARG A 686 -23.20 -1.52 21.95
N ALA A 687 -24.41 -0.99 22.06
CA ALA A 687 -24.75 0.21 21.30
C ALA A 687 -23.80 1.36 21.62
N ASP A 688 -23.51 1.58 22.92
CA ASP A 688 -22.81 2.73 23.48
C ASP A 688 -21.38 2.96 22.97
N ILE A 689 -20.70 1.89 22.55
CA ILE A 689 -19.31 1.88 22.08
C ILE A 689 -19.16 1.25 20.69
N ASN A 690 -20.18 1.38 19.84
CA ASN A 690 -20.15 0.92 18.45
C ASN A 690 -20.56 2.03 17.48
N PRO A 691 -19.60 2.70 16.81
CA PRO A 691 -18.15 2.48 16.92
C PRO A 691 -17.52 3.23 18.10
N GLN A 692 -16.47 2.66 18.71
CA GLN A 692 -15.58 3.33 19.65
C GLN A 692 -14.32 3.79 18.92
N SER A 693 -14.13 5.10 18.82
CA SER A 693 -12.99 5.67 18.10
C SER A 693 -11.70 5.62 18.91
N GLU A 694 -10.61 5.35 18.21
CA GLU A 694 -9.29 5.20 18.78
C GLU A 694 -8.26 5.90 17.89
N VAL A 695 -7.33 6.66 18.48
CA VAL A 695 -6.34 7.45 17.74
C VAL A 695 -4.98 7.38 18.41
N GLY A 696 -3.91 7.54 17.63
CA GLY A 696 -2.55 7.53 18.15
C GLY A 696 -1.49 7.88 17.11
N HIS A 697 -0.25 7.85 17.54
CA HIS A 697 0.92 7.96 16.67
C HIS A 697 2.07 7.11 17.20
N GLY A 698 3.03 6.81 16.33
CA GLY A 698 4.24 6.07 16.71
C GLY A 698 5.18 5.92 15.53
N TRP A 699 5.73 4.72 15.34
CA TRP A 699 6.71 4.42 14.30
C TRP A 699 6.43 3.06 13.64
N GLY A 700 7.17 2.77 12.58
CA GLY A 700 7.13 1.46 11.93
C GLY A 700 8.39 1.11 11.15
N THR A 701 8.42 -0.10 10.61
CA THR A 701 9.46 -0.57 9.70
C THR A 701 8.87 -1.46 8.62
N GLN A 702 9.46 -1.40 7.43
CA GLN A 702 9.10 -2.25 6.31
C GLN A 702 10.35 -2.79 5.63
N PHE A 703 10.36 -4.10 5.39
CA PHE A 703 11.43 -4.79 4.70
C PHE A 703 10.86 -5.67 3.60
N GLU A 704 11.44 -5.61 2.40
CA GLU A 704 11.05 -6.41 1.25
C GLU A 704 12.31 -6.88 0.51
N ALA A 705 12.33 -8.14 0.10
CA ALA A 705 13.39 -8.71 -0.73
C ALA A 705 12.79 -9.54 -1.85
N ILE A 706 13.30 -9.39 -3.07
CA ILE A 706 12.74 -9.97 -4.30
C ILE A 706 13.86 -10.57 -5.14
N LEU A 707 13.73 -11.85 -5.47
CA LEU A 707 14.56 -12.50 -6.48
C LEU A 707 13.75 -12.61 -7.78
N SER A 708 14.21 -11.92 -8.82
CA SER A 708 13.56 -11.91 -10.14
C SER A 708 14.40 -12.65 -11.17
N TYR A 709 13.75 -13.45 -12.02
CA TYR A 709 14.30 -14.09 -13.20
C TYR A 709 13.77 -13.43 -14.47
N ALA A 710 14.67 -12.95 -15.32
CA ALA A 710 14.35 -12.42 -16.64
C ALA A 710 13.97 -13.56 -17.60
N VAL A 711 12.68 -13.71 -17.89
CA VAL A 711 12.14 -14.66 -18.88
C VAL A 711 12.46 -14.18 -20.29
N THR A 712 12.31 -12.88 -20.51
CA THR A 712 12.78 -12.17 -21.71
C THR A 712 13.61 -10.94 -21.31
N ASP A 713 14.05 -10.16 -22.29
CA ASP A 713 14.68 -8.86 -22.07
C ASP A 713 13.79 -7.88 -21.29
N ARG A 714 12.46 -8.05 -21.37
CA ARG A 714 11.47 -7.14 -20.78
C ARG A 714 10.58 -7.80 -19.72
N LEU A 715 10.29 -9.09 -19.85
CA LEU A 715 9.41 -9.82 -18.94
C LEU A 715 10.24 -10.53 -17.86
N SER A 716 9.89 -10.29 -16.60
CA SER A 716 10.46 -10.98 -15.45
C SER A 716 9.38 -11.65 -14.61
N VAL A 717 9.73 -12.78 -14.01
CA VAL A 717 8.96 -13.43 -12.93
C VAL A 717 9.81 -13.42 -11.67
N GLY A 718 9.20 -13.29 -10.50
CA GLY A 718 9.96 -13.21 -9.25
C GLY A 718 9.23 -13.81 -8.06
N VAL A 719 10.03 -14.14 -7.05
CA VAL A 719 9.58 -14.55 -5.72
C VAL A 719 10.13 -13.55 -4.72
N GLY A 720 9.34 -13.17 -3.72
CA GLY A 720 9.77 -12.21 -2.72
C GLY A 720 9.21 -12.50 -1.33
N GLY A 721 9.82 -11.88 -0.34
CA GLY A 721 9.39 -11.88 1.05
C GLY A 721 9.22 -10.44 1.54
N ARG A 722 8.26 -10.24 2.45
CA ARG A 722 7.90 -8.94 3.01
C ARG A 722 7.66 -9.07 4.51
N TYR A 723 8.08 -8.07 5.28
CA TYR A 723 7.85 -7.94 6.72
C TYR A 723 7.55 -6.48 7.08
N TRP A 724 6.43 -6.24 7.76
CA TRP A 724 5.97 -4.95 8.23
C TRP A 724 5.68 -5.00 9.72
N TYR A 725 6.06 -3.94 10.43
CA TYR A 725 5.76 -3.79 11.85
C TYR A 725 5.47 -2.32 12.17
N PHE A 726 4.46 -2.09 12.99
CA PHE A 726 4.06 -0.77 13.49
C PHE A 726 3.77 -0.83 14.98
N ALA A 727 4.11 0.23 15.69
CA ALA A 727 3.75 0.38 17.10
C ALA A 727 3.47 1.85 17.45
N THR A 728 2.49 2.09 18.32
CA THR A 728 2.25 3.44 18.87
C THR A 728 3.25 3.77 19.96
N ASP A 729 3.63 5.03 20.08
CA ASP A 729 4.27 5.56 21.29
C ASP A 729 3.22 6.22 22.21
N SER A 730 2.17 6.77 21.61
CA SER A 730 1.01 7.30 22.31
C SER A 730 -0.24 6.97 21.52
N ALA A 731 -1.23 6.42 22.20
CA ALA A 731 -2.58 6.27 21.68
C ALA A 731 -3.60 6.43 22.81
N SER A 732 -4.84 6.72 22.44
CA SER A 732 -5.90 6.89 23.42
C SER A 732 -7.29 6.67 22.85
N THR A 733 -8.21 6.37 23.76
CA THR A 733 -9.64 6.43 23.55
C THR A 733 -10.32 7.16 24.73
N ILE A 734 -11.62 7.44 24.65
CA ILE A 734 -12.44 8.07 25.71
C ILE A 734 -13.81 7.39 25.67
N PHE A 735 -14.19 6.74 26.76
CA PHE A 735 -15.47 6.06 26.80
C PHE A 735 -16.61 7.08 26.93
N PRO A 736 -17.82 6.71 26.49
CA PRO A 736 -18.97 7.58 26.70
C PRO A 736 -19.15 7.91 28.19
N ARG A 737 -19.45 9.17 28.49
CA ARG A 737 -19.63 9.73 29.85
C ARG A 737 -18.34 9.89 30.66
N GLU A 738 -17.19 9.49 30.13
CA GLU A 738 -15.89 9.80 30.72
C GLU A 738 -15.40 11.19 30.28
N VAL A 739 -14.67 11.87 31.16
CA VAL A 739 -14.06 13.19 30.87
C VAL A 739 -12.55 13.11 30.68
N THR A 740 -11.94 11.97 31.01
CA THR A 740 -10.51 11.69 30.79
C THR A 740 -10.33 10.58 29.78
N THR A 741 -9.26 10.67 29.00
CA THR A 741 -8.90 9.66 28.00
C THR A 741 -8.27 8.45 28.66
N SER A 742 -8.66 7.26 28.24
CA SER A 742 -7.93 6.01 28.47
C SER A 742 -6.70 5.94 27.56
N PRO A 743 -5.48 5.83 28.12
CA PRO A 743 -4.28 5.55 27.33
C PRO A 743 -4.36 4.17 26.68
N MET A 744 -3.74 4.02 25.52
CA MET A 744 -3.68 2.77 24.79
C MET A 744 -2.30 2.51 24.20
N GLN A 745 -2.02 1.24 23.87
CA GLN A 745 -0.87 0.84 23.05
C GLN A 745 -1.30 -0.12 21.95
N PHE A 746 -0.80 0.08 20.74
CA PHE A 746 -1.10 -0.74 19.57
C PHE A 746 0.17 -1.34 18.98
N TYR A 747 0.06 -2.59 18.53
CA TYR A 747 1.10 -3.31 17.80
C TYR A 747 0.47 -3.97 16.57
N SER A 748 1.10 -3.83 15.41
CA SER A 748 0.64 -4.44 14.17
C SER A 748 1.81 -5.03 13.41
N GLU A 749 1.75 -6.32 13.12
CA GLU A 749 2.77 -7.09 12.41
C GLU A 749 2.13 -7.81 11.23
N ARG A 750 2.78 -7.75 10.05
CA ARG A 750 2.36 -8.55 8.89
C ARG A 750 3.56 -8.94 8.04
N TYR A 751 3.65 -10.21 7.71
CA TYR A 751 4.74 -10.77 6.91
C TYR A 751 4.25 -11.85 5.95
N GLY A 752 5.03 -12.17 4.93
CA GLY A 752 4.69 -13.26 4.03
C GLY A 752 5.50 -13.29 2.75
N GLY A 753 5.13 -14.20 1.85
CA GLY A 753 5.78 -14.41 0.56
C GLY A 753 4.88 -14.00 -0.60
N PHE A 754 5.48 -13.47 -1.66
CA PHE A 754 4.75 -13.07 -2.85
C PHE A 754 5.38 -13.58 -4.15
N LEU A 755 4.53 -13.74 -5.16
CA LEU A 755 4.91 -13.95 -6.54
C LEU A 755 4.76 -12.64 -7.30
N GLN A 756 5.70 -12.35 -8.19
CA GLN A 756 5.73 -11.12 -8.98
C GLN A 756 5.82 -11.45 -10.47
N THR A 757 5.10 -10.67 -11.28
CA THR A 757 5.33 -10.58 -12.72
C THR A 757 5.55 -9.12 -13.10
N SER A 758 6.60 -8.82 -13.85
CA SER A 758 6.91 -7.44 -14.25
C SER A 758 7.32 -7.33 -15.72
N TYR A 759 6.99 -6.20 -16.33
CA TYR A 759 7.36 -5.85 -17.68
C TYR A 759 8.09 -4.51 -17.72
N LYS A 760 9.19 -4.46 -18.47
CA LYS A 760 10.00 -3.25 -18.68
C LYS A 760 9.67 -2.58 -20.01
N PHE A 761 9.36 -1.28 -19.95
CA PHE A 761 9.12 -0.38 -21.08
C PHE A 761 10.28 0.62 -21.23
N GLY A 762 10.50 1.09 -22.47
CA GLY A 762 11.54 2.06 -22.81
C GLY A 762 12.84 1.43 -23.34
N ASP A 763 13.88 2.25 -23.45
CA ASP A 763 15.23 1.79 -23.85
C ASP A 763 15.82 0.94 -22.72
N VAL A 764 16.06 -0.35 -22.98
CA VAL A 764 16.81 -1.20 -22.06
C VAL A 764 18.26 -0.68 -22.02
N ASP A 765 18.72 -0.36 -20.82
CA ASP A 765 20.05 0.19 -20.54
C ASP A 765 21.07 -0.77 -21.16
N PRO A 766 21.97 -0.33 -22.06
CA PRO A 766 22.92 -1.23 -22.72
C PRO A 766 23.81 -2.00 -21.75
N GLY A 767 24.15 -1.41 -20.60
CA GLY A 767 24.87 -2.06 -19.51
C GLY A 767 24.00 -3.06 -18.75
N GLU A 768 22.70 -2.80 -18.59
CA GLU A 768 21.75 -3.80 -18.06
C GLU A 768 21.46 -4.92 -19.07
N ALA A 769 21.37 -4.61 -20.36
CA ALA A 769 21.23 -5.58 -21.45
C ALA A 769 22.48 -6.45 -21.59
N ALA A 770 23.68 -5.87 -21.46
CA ALA A 770 24.95 -6.58 -21.40
C ALA A 770 25.05 -7.43 -20.13
N ALA A 771 24.67 -6.87 -18.97
CA ALA A 771 24.52 -7.62 -17.73
C ALA A 771 23.41 -8.67 -17.81
N ARG A 772 22.57 -8.66 -18.86
CA ARG A 772 21.57 -9.69 -19.17
C ARG A 772 21.97 -10.66 -20.30
N GLY A 773 23.23 -10.63 -20.73
CA GLY A 773 23.80 -11.58 -21.70
C GLY A 773 23.53 -11.25 -23.18
N ILE A 774 23.09 -10.04 -23.52
CA ILE A 774 22.67 -9.68 -24.89
C ILE A 774 23.86 -9.22 -25.77
N THR A 775 24.98 -8.83 -25.18
CA THR A 775 26.25 -8.54 -25.89
C THR A 775 27.42 -9.13 -25.12
N LYS A 776 28.49 -9.54 -25.81
CA LYS A 776 29.71 -10.10 -25.20
C LYS A 776 30.27 -9.14 -24.14
N ALA A 777 30.10 -9.48 -22.87
CA ALA A 777 30.55 -8.68 -21.75
C ALA A 777 32.09 -8.56 -21.75
N SER A 778 32.61 -7.41 -21.36
CA SER A 778 34.03 -7.28 -21.01
C SER A 778 34.34 -8.24 -19.84
N PRO A 779 35.58 -8.76 -19.73
CA PRO A 779 35.96 -9.66 -18.65
C PRO A 779 35.52 -9.11 -17.29
N ILE A 780 34.73 -9.88 -16.56
CA ILE A 780 34.28 -9.50 -15.23
C ILE A 780 35.53 -9.46 -14.36
N ALA A 781 35.89 -8.28 -13.90
CA ALA A 781 37.05 -8.15 -13.04
C ALA A 781 36.74 -8.83 -11.69
N VAL A 782 37.57 -9.82 -11.34
CA VAL A 782 37.40 -10.71 -10.19
C VAL A 782 37.50 -9.92 -8.90
N VAL A 783 36.43 -9.95 -8.08
CA VAL A 783 36.40 -9.26 -6.79
C VAL A 783 37.21 -10.05 -5.77
N ASN A 784 38.29 -9.44 -5.28
CA ASN A 784 38.97 -9.91 -4.08
C ASN A 784 38.26 -9.35 -2.84
N TRP A 785 37.83 -10.21 -1.93
CA TRP A 785 37.16 -9.89 -0.67
C TRP A 785 38.13 -9.67 0.51
N THR A 786 39.42 -9.94 0.34
CA THR A 786 40.45 -9.77 1.40
C THR A 786 40.63 -8.32 1.79
N GLY A 787 40.48 -7.99 3.07
CA GLY A 787 40.72 -6.65 3.61
C GLY A 787 39.82 -6.30 4.79
N LEU A 788 40.05 -5.11 5.33
CA LEU A 788 39.20 -4.51 6.37
C LEU A 788 37.99 -3.85 5.71
N TYR A 789 36.85 -3.87 6.38
CA TYR A 789 35.66 -3.13 5.98
C TYR A 789 34.94 -2.54 7.18
N ALA A 790 34.21 -1.47 6.93
CA ALA A 790 33.27 -0.87 7.87
C ALA A 790 31.96 -0.57 7.12
N GLY A 791 30.83 -0.69 7.80
CA GLY A 791 29.53 -0.50 7.19
C GLY A 791 28.45 -0.08 8.17
N ALA A 792 27.32 0.29 7.60
CA ALA A 792 26.08 0.55 8.31
C ALA A 792 25.03 -0.47 7.88
N SER A 793 24.02 -0.71 8.72
CA SER A 793 22.90 -1.59 8.40
C SER A 793 21.59 -1.06 8.94
N VAL A 794 20.52 -1.31 8.20
CA VAL A 794 19.12 -1.05 8.59
C VAL A 794 18.34 -2.34 8.43
N GLY A 795 17.41 -2.61 9.34
CA GLY A 795 16.67 -3.86 9.30
C GLY A 795 15.43 -3.88 10.18
N ALA A 796 14.87 -5.07 10.26
CA ALA A 796 13.75 -5.39 11.12
C ALA A 796 14.06 -6.66 11.92
N GLY A 797 13.47 -6.77 13.11
CA GLY A 797 13.61 -7.94 13.95
C GLY A 797 12.30 -8.31 14.60
N TRP A 798 12.13 -9.61 14.82
CA TRP A 798 11.00 -10.19 15.53
C TRP A 798 11.51 -11.24 16.51
N GLY A 799 10.73 -11.58 17.50
CA GLY A 799 11.13 -12.60 18.44
C GLY A 799 10.10 -12.88 19.50
N ARG A 800 10.57 -13.63 20.49
CA ARG A 800 9.73 -14.20 21.52
C ARG A 800 10.47 -14.19 22.84
N THR A 801 9.77 -13.72 23.84
CA THR A 801 10.14 -13.85 25.25
C THR A 801 9.13 -14.75 25.94
N THR A 802 9.57 -15.75 26.70
CA THR A 802 8.67 -16.64 27.46
C THR A 802 8.89 -16.53 28.96
N TYR A 803 7.84 -16.74 29.73
CA TYR A 803 7.80 -16.65 31.19
C TYR A 803 7.52 -18.03 31.79
N ALA A 804 8.07 -18.32 32.97
CA ALA A 804 7.79 -19.56 33.68
C ALA A 804 6.54 -19.36 34.54
N ASP A 805 5.43 -19.97 34.14
CA ASP A 805 4.17 -19.80 34.85
C ASP A 805 4.23 -20.43 36.26
N PRO A 806 4.00 -19.65 37.34
CA PRO A 806 3.98 -20.17 38.70
C PRO A 806 2.68 -20.91 39.05
N PHE A 807 1.64 -20.85 38.20
CA PHE A 807 0.32 -21.40 38.47
C PHE A 807 0.10 -22.78 37.82
N PRO A 808 -0.64 -23.70 38.47
CA PRO A 808 -0.73 -25.11 38.07
C PRO A 808 -1.59 -25.37 36.81
N THR A 809 -2.42 -24.41 36.37
CA THR A 809 -3.31 -24.54 35.21
C THR A 809 -3.30 -23.27 34.36
N PRO A 810 -2.19 -22.99 33.64
CA PRO A 810 -2.11 -21.85 32.74
C PRO A 810 -3.10 -22.03 31.60
N VAL A 811 -3.88 -20.99 31.32
CA VAL A 811 -4.83 -20.93 30.21
C VAL A 811 -4.18 -20.23 29.02
N THR A 812 -3.45 -19.14 29.28
CA THR A 812 -2.80 -18.26 28.28
C THR A 812 -1.66 -17.48 28.93
N GLY A 813 -0.84 -16.83 28.10
CA GLY A 813 0.09 -15.79 28.57
C GLY A 813 1.48 -16.27 29.00
N ASP A 814 2.00 -17.37 28.48
CA ASP A 814 3.38 -17.78 28.80
C ASP A 814 4.45 -17.08 27.92
N ARG A 815 4.03 -16.11 27.08
CA ARG A 815 4.82 -15.60 25.97
C ARG A 815 4.44 -14.17 25.60
N ALA A 816 5.44 -13.33 25.37
CA ALA A 816 5.31 -12.07 24.64
C ALA A 816 6.00 -12.12 23.27
N ASP A 817 5.28 -11.65 22.24
CA ASP A 817 5.80 -11.46 20.89
C ASP A 817 6.38 -10.08 20.70
N LEU A 818 7.58 -10.04 20.13
CA LEU A 818 8.35 -8.81 19.95
C LEU A 818 8.51 -8.55 18.46
N GLY A 819 8.43 -7.29 18.07
CA GLY A 819 8.75 -6.84 16.72
C GLY A 819 9.36 -5.45 16.73
N GLY A 820 10.11 -5.13 15.68
CA GLY A 820 10.60 -3.77 15.50
C GLY A 820 11.73 -3.55 14.53
N ALA A 821 12.35 -2.38 14.65
CA ALA A 821 13.39 -1.89 13.76
C ALA A 821 14.78 -1.98 14.40
N LEU A 822 15.81 -2.07 13.55
CA LEU A 822 17.20 -1.95 13.94
C LEU A 822 17.98 -1.06 12.98
N LEU A 823 18.92 -0.30 13.54
CA LEU A 823 19.88 0.53 12.82
C LEU A 823 21.23 0.37 13.51
N GLY A 824 22.28 0.05 12.75
CA GLY A 824 23.58 -0.20 13.34
C GLY A 824 24.74 -0.09 12.39
N GLY A 825 25.89 -0.50 12.90
CA GLY A 825 27.13 -0.55 12.15
C GLY A 825 27.93 -1.81 12.43
N GLN A 826 28.80 -2.12 11.49
CA GLN A 826 29.68 -3.28 11.54
C GLN A 826 31.08 -2.92 11.09
N ILE A 827 32.06 -3.58 11.68
CA ILE A 827 33.46 -3.59 11.24
C ILE A 827 33.92 -5.03 11.12
N GLY A 828 34.75 -5.32 10.13
CA GLY A 828 35.28 -6.66 10.00
C GLY A 828 36.52 -6.76 9.12
N ALA A 829 37.05 -7.97 9.10
CA ALA A 829 38.23 -8.34 8.32
C ALA A 829 37.97 -9.65 7.60
N ASN A 830 38.25 -9.68 6.31
CA ASN A 830 38.15 -10.88 5.48
C ASN A 830 39.53 -11.29 4.95
N TYR A 831 39.69 -12.59 4.76
CA TYR A 831 40.80 -13.20 4.04
C TYR A 831 40.25 -14.22 3.04
N GLN A 832 40.62 -14.08 1.77
CA GLN A 832 40.15 -14.92 0.67
C GLN A 832 41.29 -15.78 0.12
N VAL A 833 41.03 -17.08 -0.04
CA VAL A 833 41.89 -18.04 -0.73
C VAL A 833 41.05 -18.77 -1.79
N GLY A 834 41.34 -18.52 -3.07
CA GLY A 834 40.50 -18.99 -4.16
C GLY A 834 39.07 -18.45 -4.01
N HIS A 835 38.08 -19.35 -3.98
CA HIS A 835 36.68 -18.99 -3.73
C HIS A 835 36.31 -18.94 -2.24
N LEU A 836 37.16 -19.41 -1.34
CA LEU A 836 36.84 -19.47 0.08
C LEU A 836 37.21 -18.15 0.76
N VAL A 837 36.28 -17.60 1.53
CA VAL A 837 36.47 -16.40 2.34
C VAL A 837 36.26 -16.77 3.80
N ALA A 838 37.22 -16.44 4.66
CA ALA A 838 37.07 -16.48 6.11
C ALA A 838 37.19 -15.06 6.65
N GLY A 839 36.45 -14.74 7.70
CA GLY A 839 36.52 -13.42 8.30
C GLY A 839 35.98 -13.35 9.72
N VAL A 840 36.17 -12.19 10.33
CA VAL A 840 35.61 -11.83 11.63
C VAL A 840 34.89 -10.49 11.52
N GLU A 841 33.81 -10.33 12.27
CA GLU A 841 32.98 -9.13 12.27
C GLU A 841 32.52 -8.81 13.69
N ALA A 842 32.61 -7.54 14.07
CA ALA A 842 31.95 -6.98 15.24
C ALA A 842 30.84 -6.05 14.77
N SER A 843 29.64 -6.21 15.33
CA SER A 843 28.47 -5.38 15.01
C SER A 843 27.79 -4.88 16.28
N ALA A 844 27.20 -3.69 16.18
CA ALA A 844 26.38 -3.09 17.22
C ALA A 844 25.23 -2.34 16.57
N ASN A 845 24.02 -2.57 17.07
CA ASN A 845 22.79 -2.00 16.53
C ASN A 845 22.01 -1.35 17.67
N TRP A 846 21.55 -0.13 17.43
CA TRP A 846 20.37 0.38 18.11
C TRP A 846 19.17 -0.48 17.67
N ALA A 847 18.32 -0.81 18.64
CA ALA A 847 17.10 -1.56 18.39
C ALA A 847 15.92 -0.85 19.06
N ASN A 848 14.76 -0.96 18.44
CA ASN A 848 13.48 -0.68 19.07
C ASN A 848 12.58 -1.87 18.79
N ILE A 849 12.94 -3.03 19.36
CA ILE A 849 12.18 -4.27 19.25
C ILE A 849 11.45 -4.44 20.57
N ARG A 850 10.12 -4.41 20.54
CA ARG A 850 9.30 -4.39 21.75
C ARG A 850 7.99 -5.13 21.56
N GLY A 851 7.40 -5.54 22.67
CA GLY A 851 6.06 -6.10 22.72
C GLY A 851 5.64 -6.37 24.16
N THR A 852 4.34 -6.52 24.34
CA THR A 852 3.69 -6.82 25.60
C THR A 852 2.71 -7.96 25.39
N ASP A 853 2.52 -8.78 26.41
CA ASP A 853 1.48 -9.81 26.41
C ASP A 853 1.09 -10.13 27.85
N THR A 854 0.05 -10.93 28.02
CA THR A 854 -0.44 -11.29 29.35
C THR A 854 0.48 -12.36 29.89
N CYS A 855 0.73 -12.34 31.20
CA CYS A 855 1.49 -13.35 31.89
C CYS A 855 0.73 -13.91 33.08
N PHE A 856 0.96 -15.21 33.32
CA PHE A 856 0.41 -15.94 34.45
C PHE A 856 -1.14 -15.95 34.47
N GLY A 857 -1.78 -16.18 33.32
CA GLY A 857 -3.23 -16.30 33.21
C GLY A 857 -3.70 -17.71 33.55
N ALA A 858 -4.54 -17.88 34.59
CA ALA A 858 -4.93 -19.20 35.11
C ALA A 858 -6.45 -19.38 35.30
N TYR A 859 -6.93 -20.64 35.26
CA TYR A 859 -8.31 -21.08 35.50
C TYR A 859 -8.35 -22.55 35.99
N PRO A 860 -9.36 -23.02 36.76
CA PRO A 860 -10.33 -22.30 37.59
C PRO A 860 -9.82 -22.20 39.03
N ASN A 861 -9.46 -21.01 39.52
CA ASN A 861 -9.08 -20.84 40.92
C ASN A 861 -9.16 -19.34 41.31
N PRO A 862 -9.49 -18.98 42.57
CA PRO A 862 -9.65 -17.60 43.01
C PRO A 862 -8.30 -16.90 43.26
N VAL A 863 -7.28 -17.26 42.48
CA VAL A 863 -5.93 -16.71 42.60
C VAL A 863 -5.83 -15.46 41.75
N VAL A 864 -5.13 -14.45 42.27
CA VAL A 864 -4.72 -13.26 41.53
C VAL A 864 -3.84 -13.69 40.35
N ALA A 865 -4.38 -13.63 39.14
CA ALA A 865 -3.77 -14.13 37.91
C ALA A 865 -4.05 -13.17 36.75
N GLY A 866 -3.22 -13.24 35.70
CA GLY A 866 -3.28 -12.33 34.55
C GLY A 866 -2.63 -10.98 34.83
N PHE A 867 -1.39 -10.80 34.39
CA PHE A 867 -0.62 -9.57 34.52
C PHE A 867 -0.12 -9.08 33.17
N ASN A 868 0.16 -7.79 33.02
CA ASN A 868 0.80 -7.29 31.81
C ASN A 868 2.32 -7.43 31.93
N CYS A 869 2.92 -8.26 31.08
CA CYS A 869 4.35 -8.44 30.94
C CYS A 869 4.84 -7.86 29.62
N GLY A 870 6.07 -7.35 29.58
CA GLY A 870 6.67 -6.84 28.34
C GLY A 870 8.18 -6.90 28.34
N SER A 871 8.75 -6.87 27.14
CA SER A 871 10.18 -6.75 26.93
C SER A 871 10.48 -5.75 25.83
N LYS A 872 11.55 -4.98 26.01
CA LYS A 872 12.08 -4.05 25.02
C LYS A 872 13.58 -4.25 24.87
N ILE A 873 14.02 -4.43 23.62
CA ILE A 873 15.43 -4.51 23.25
C ILE A 873 15.86 -3.14 22.73
N ASP A 874 16.77 -2.49 23.45
CA ASP A 874 17.30 -1.17 23.09
C ASP A 874 18.58 -1.27 22.24
N ALA A 875 19.32 -2.36 22.39
CA ALA A 875 20.55 -2.60 21.66
C ALA A 875 20.83 -4.09 21.48
N ILE A 876 21.45 -4.45 20.37
CA ILE A 876 21.93 -5.80 20.08
C ILE A 876 23.30 -5.74 19.39
N GLY A 877 24.25 -6.54 19.87
CA GLY A 877 25.59 -6.62 19.30
C GLY A 877 26.06 -8.06 19.17
N ALA A 878 27.03 -8.27 18.28
CA ALA A 878 27.60 -9.60 18.05
C ALA A 878 29.07 -9.54 17.61
N PHE A 879 29.84 -10.51 18.07
CA PHE A 879 31.19 -10.84 17.61
C PHE A 879 31.13 -12.17 16.90
N THR A 880 31.30 -12.17 15.58
CA THR A 880 31.08 -13.36 14.74
C THR A 880 32.32 -13.70 13.94
N ALA A 881 32.56 -15.00 13.78
CA ALA A 881 33.35 -15.51 12.67
C ALA A 881 32.41 -15.76 11.48
N ARG A 882 32.88 -15.52 10.26
CA ARG A 882 32.14 -15.81 9.03
C ARG A 882 32.98 -16.63 8.06
N GLY A 883 32.32 -17.58 7.40
CA GLY A 883 32.88 -18.40 6.34
C GLY A 883 31.98 -18.34 5.12
N GLY A 884 32.55 -18.12 3.94
CA GLY A 884 31.77 -17.92 2.72
C GLY A 884 32.46 -18.39 1.44
N TYR A 885 31.67 -18.40 0.38
CA TYR A 885 32.05 -18.80 -0.96
C TYR A 885 31.79 -17.64 -1.94
N ALA A 886 32.86 -17.16 -2.58
CA ALA A 886 32.86 -16.05 -3.50
C ALA A 886 32.74 -16.52 -4.95
N VAL A 887 31.71 -16.03 -5.66
CA VAL A 887 31.47 -16.25 -7.09
C VAL A 887 31.26 -14.89 -7.73
N ASP A 888 32.14 -14.52 -8.66
CA ASP A 888 32.16 -13.22 -9.34
C ASP A 888 32.15 -12.03 -8.37
N ARG A 889 30.98 -11.39 -8.22
CA ARG A 889 30.72 -10.24 -7.33
C ARG A 889 29.94 -10.61 -6.08
N THR A 890 29.56 -11.88 -5.92
CA THR A 890 28.68 -12.36 -4.87
C THR A 890 29.47 -13.19 -3.88
N LEU A 891 29.28 -12.92 -2.59
CA LEU A 891 29.77 -13.71 -1.48
C LEU A 891 28.57 -14.27 -0.72
N LEU A 892 28.39 -15.58 -0.75
CA LEU A 892 27.45 -16.28 0.12
C LEU A 892 28.19 -16.71 1.38
N TYR A 893 27.63 -16.48 2.56
CA TYR A 893 28.31 -16.82 3.81
C TYR A 893 27.36 -17.24 4.93
N VAL A 894 27.94 -17.96 5.88
CA VAL A 894 27.38 -18.20 7.21
C VAL A 894 28.23 -17.47 8.24
N LYS A 895 27.59 -16.95 9.29
CA LYS A 895 28.28 -16.31 10.42
C LYS A 895 27.72 -16.83 11.74
N GLY A 896 28.57 -16.91 12.75
CA GLY A 896 28.16 -17.30 14.09
C GLY A 896 29.16 -16.87 15.15
N GLY A 897 28.70 -16.70 16.38
CA GLY A 897 29.55 -16.30 17.49
C GLY A 897 28.77 -15.80 18.70
N ALA A 898 29.48 -15.09 19.58
CA ALA A 898 28.91 -14.53 20.80
C ALA A 898 28.05 -13.30 20.48
N ALA A 899 26.92 -13.17 21.16
CA ALA A 899 26.02 -12.04 21.03
C ALA A 899 25.63 -11.50 22.40
N TRP A 900 25.23 -10.23 22.43
CA TRP A 900 24.65 -9.62 23.61
C TRP A 900 23.46 -8.73 23.22
N ASN A 901 22.51 -8.58 24.13
CA ASN A 901 21.45 -7.58 24.01
C ASN A 901 21.39 -6.71 25.27
N ARG A 902 20.86 -5.50 25.15
CA ARG A 902 20.42 -4.69 26.29
C ARG A 902 18.90 -4.69 26.28
N GLN A 903 18.31 -5.30 27.30
CA GLN A 903 16.90 -5.61 27.39
C GLN A 903 16.30 -5.00 28.67
N GLN A 904 15.17 -4.34 28.52
CA GLN A 904 14.32 -3.87 29.61
C GLN A 904 13.10 -4.78 29.69
N ASP A 905 12.95 -5.47 30.82
CA ASP A 905 11.79 -6.31 31.13
C ASP A 905 10.85 -5.54 32.06
N GLN A 906 9.55 -5.65 31.81
CA GLN A 906 8.49 -4.96 32.54
C GLN A 906 7.47 -5.98 33.09
N PHE A 907 7.07 -5.80 34.35
CA PHE A 907 5.96 -6.52 34.98
C PHE A 907 5.00 -5.53 35.64
N ASN A 908 3.71 -5.59 35.29
CA ASN A 908 2.72 -4.65 35.79
C ASN A 908 1.85 -5.26 36.89
N ALA A 909 2.10 -4.88 38.15
CA ALA A 909 1.34 -5.32 39.31
C ALA A 909 0.31 -4.28 39.80
N VAL A 910 0.02 -3.22 39.02
CA VAL A 910 -0.84 -2.12 39.48
C VAL A 910 -2.27 -2.59 39.77
N GLY A 911 -2.79 -3.54 38.99
CA GLY A 911 -4.15 -4.09 39.17
C GLY A 911 -4.39 -4.77 40.51
N VAL A 912 -3.33 -5.08 41.26
CA VAL A 912 -3.36 -5.82 42.53
C VAL A 912 -2.80 -5.00 43.69
N GLY A 913 -2.76 -3.67 43.55
CA GLY A 913 -2.24 -2.75 44.57
C GLY A 913 -0.72 -2.54 44.53
N GLY A 914 -0.04 -3.03 43.50
CA GLY A 914 1.40 -2.87 43.29
C GLY A 914 1.78 -1.70 42.41
N THR A 915 2.97 -1.78 41.83
CA THR A 915 3.50 -0.83 40.84
C THR A 915 3.91 -1.56 39.56
N THR A 916 4.24 -0.79 38.54
CA THR A 916 4.99 -1.32 37.40
C THR A 916 6.45 -1.48 37.81
N LEU A 917 6.98 -2.69 37.66
CA LEU A 917 8.37 -3.05 37.92
C LEU A 917 9.12 -3.12 36.60
N GLU A 918 10.34 -2.57 36.57
CA GLU A 918 11.20 -2.60 35.40
C GLU A 918 12.60 -3.09 35.78
N SER A 919 13.19 -3.92 34.93
CA SER A 919 14.55 -4.43 35.09
C SER A 919 15.30 -4.32 33.76
N THR A 920 16.28 -3.42 33.70
CA THR A 920 17.18 -3.32 32.53
C THR A 920 18.45 -4.11 32.77
N ARG A 921 18.80 -5.01 31.85
CA ARG A 921 19.96 -5.90 31.94
C ARG A 921 20.63 -6.10 30.58
N THR A 922 21.86 -6.61 30.62
CA THR A 922 22.58 -7.07 29.43
C THR A 922 22.62 -8.59 29.46
N ASN A 923 21.97 -9.24 28.50
CA ASN A 923 22.00 -10.69 28.38
C ASN A 923 23.06 -11.11 27.37
N TRP A 924 23.80 -12.17 27.66
CA TRP A 924 24.80 -12.77 26.78
C TRP A 924 24.27 -14.09 26.23
N GLY A 925 24.56 -14.33 24.97
CA GLY A 925 24.10 -15.51 24.26
C GLY A 925 24.93 -15.76 23.02
N TRP A 926 24.30 -16.40 22.05
CA TRP A 926 24.93 -16.73 20.78
C TRP A 926 24.06 -16.33 19.60
N THR A 927 24.69 -16.19 18.44
CA THR A 927 24.01 -15.95 17.18
C THR A 927 24.51 -16.90 16.10
N ILE A 928 23.61 -17.25 15.18
CA ILE A 928 23.94 -17.88 13.91
C ILE A 928 23.12 -17.23 12.80
N GLY A 929 23.70 -17.05 11.63
CA GLY A 929 23.05 -16.42 10.51
C GLY A 929 23.70 -16.74 9.19
N GLY A 930 23.03 -16.33 8.13
CA GLY A 930 23.51 -16.44 6.76
C GLY A 930 23.24 -15.15 6.00
N GLY A 931 24.01 -14.91 4.96
CA GLY A 931 23.81 -13.74 4.14
C GLY A 931 24.41 -13.85 2.75
N LEU A 932 23.99 -12.89 1.92
CA LEU A 932 24.51 -12.65 0.58
C LEU A 932 25.10 -11.23 0.59
N GLU A 933 26.38 -11.11 0.27
CA GLU A 933 27.05 -9.82 0.07
C GLU A 933 27.43 -9.65 -1.39
N TYR A 934 27.06 -8.53 -2.00
CA TYR A 934 27.26 -8.25 -3.41
C TYR A 934 28.11 -6.99 -3.61
N ALA A 935 29.18 -7.10 -4.39
CA ALA A 935 30.08 -6.00 -4.71
C ALA A 935 29.48 -5.05 -5.76
N MET A 936 28.87 -3.96 -5.27
CA MET A 936 28.25 -2.92 -6.08
C MET A 936 29.29 -2.10 -6.87
N ALA A 937 30.42 -1.77 -6.24
CA ALA A 937 31.54 -1.04 -6.84
C ALA A 937 32.86 -1.55 -6.23
N PRO A 938 34.06 -1.16 -6.72
CA PRO A 938 35.34 -1.74 -6.29
C PRO A 938 35.59 -1.73 -4.77
N SER A 939 35.03 -0.76 -4.05
CA SER A 939 35.13 -0.64 -2.58
C SER A 939 33.79 -0.68 -1.86
N TRP A 940 32.67 -0.83 -2.59
CA TRP A 940 31.32 -0.80 -2.02
C TRP A 940 30.61 -2.13 -2.22
N SER A 941 30.11 -2.70 -1.15
CA SER A 941 29.25 -3.89 -1.18
C SER A 941 27.98 -3.67 -0.38
N VAL A 942 26.97 -4.48 -0.69
CA VAL A 942 25.68 -4.51 0.02
C VAL A 942 25.45 -5.92 0.53
N ALA A 943 24.96 -6.06 1.75
CA ALA A 943 24.73 -7.35 2.40
C ALA A 943 23.25 -7.51 2.78
N LEU A 944 22.63 -8.60 2.35
CA LEU A 944 21.34 -9.05 2.89
C LEU A 944 21.62 -10.16 3.90
N GLU A 945 21.24 -9.95 5.16
CA GLU A 945 21.56 -10.83 6.28
C GLU A 945 20.32 -11.27 7.03
N TYR A 946 20.26 -12.56 7.39
CA TYR A 946 19.35 -13.11 8.39
C TYR A 946 20.15 -13.67 9.56
N LYS A 947 19.75 -13.36 10.80
CA LYS A 947 20.38 -13.85 12.03
C LYS A 947 19.33 -14.32 13.03
N TYR A 948 19.59 -15.45 13.65
CA TYR A 948 18.92 -15.94 14.84
C TYR A 948 19.80 -15.70 16.07
N PHE A 949 19.18 -15.33 17.19
CA PHE A 949 19.82 -15.08 18.47
C PHE A 949 19.09 -15.83 19.58
N ASP A 950 19.85 -16.40 20.51
CA ASP A 950 19.33 -16.97 21.75
C ASP A 950 20.15 -16.42 22.93
N PHE A 951 19.47 -15.68 23.80
CA PHE A 951 20.05 -15.04 24.97
C PHE A 951 19.71 -15.79 26.27
N GLY A 952 18.99 -16.91 26.20
CA GLY A 952 18.57 -17.67 27.38
C GLY A 952 17.66 -16.88 28.31
N ALA A 953 17.74 -17.20 29.61
CA ALA A 953 16.95 -16.54 30.66
C ALA A 953 17.53 -15.18 31.06
N SER A 954 16.64 -14.24 31.38
CA SER A 954 16.99 -12.97 32.01
C SER A 954 17.31 -13.17 33.49
N SER A 955 18.04 -12.23 34.09
CA SER A 955 18.30 -12.22 35.54
C SER A 955 17.01 -12.06 36.33
N ALA A 956 16.82 -12.91 37.35
CA ALA A 956 15.60 -12.93 38.14
C ALA A 956 15.30 -11.60 38.85
N PHE A 957 14.02 -11.24 38.89
CA PHE A 957 13.46 -10.18 39.73
C PHE A 957 12.07 -10.60 40.20
N GLY A 958 11.59 -10.01 41.30
CA GLY A 958 10.36 -10.44 41.97
C GLY A 958 9.67 -9.32 42.74
N THR A 959 8.51 -9.64 43.31
CA THR A 959 7.70 -8.76 44.17
C THR A 959 7.03 -9.57 45.26
N SER A 960 6.60 -8.92 46.33
CA SER A 960 5.84 -9.53 47.43
C SER A 960 4.52 -8.78 47.68
N VAL A 961 4.00 -8.08 46.67
CA VAL A 961 2.74 -7.31 46.76
C VAL A 961 1.54 -8.19 47.13
N THR A 962 1.51 -9.44 46.65
CA THR A 962 0.57 -10.47 47.11
C THR A 962 1.34 -11.72 47.53
N PRO A 963 0.79 -12.56 48.44
CA PRO A 963 1.43 -13.80 48.85
C PRO A 963 1.74 -14.77 47.70
N GLU A 964 0.94 -14.74 46.63
CA GLU A 964 1.08 -15.61 45.47
C GLU A 964 2.25 -15.25 44.56
N LEU A 965 2.75 -14.01 44.64
CA LEU A 965 3.92 -13.56 43.90
C LEU A 965 5.23 -13.65 44.70
N ASP A 966 5.16 -13.93 46.01
CA ASP A 966 6.35 -14.02 46.85
C ASP A 966 7.28 -15.16 46.41
N GLY A 967 8.53 -14.84 46.11
CA GLY A 967 9.51 -15.78 45.58
C GLY A 967 9.34 -16.17 44.10
N VAL A 968 8.34 -15.63 43.39
CA VAL A 968 8.14 -15.85 41.95
C VAL A 968 9.19 -15.08 41.15
N ASN A 969 9.83 -15.77 40.19
CA ASN A 969 10.70 -15.12 39.21
C ASN A 969 9.87 -14.53 38.07
N LEU A 970 9.80 -13.19 38.01
CA LEU A 970 9.07 -12.44 37.00
C LEU A 970 9.89 -12.22 35.71
N ALA A 971 11.16 -12.62 35.71
CA ALA A 971 12.03 -12.44 34.56
C ALA A 971 11.74 -13.50 33.48
N PRO A 972 11.93 -13.14 32.20
CA PRO A 972 11.96 -14.09 31.10
C PRO A 972 12.80 -15.35 31.35
N GLN A 973 12.26 -16.52 31.08
CA GLN A 973 13.00 -17.79 31.09
C GLN A 973 13.67 -18.11 29.74
N SER A 974 13.22 -17.50 28.64
CA SER A 974 13.86 -17.58 27.33
C SER A 974 13.67 -16.30 26.53
N ASN A 975 14.73 -15.84 25.88
CA ASN A 975 14.73 -14.67 25.01
C ASN A 975 15.35 -15.04 23.66
N LYS A 976 14.50 -15.10 22.62
CA LYS A 976 14.89 -15.49 21.25
C LYS A 976 14.53 -14.40 20.27
N LEU A 977 15.48 -14.02 19.40
CA LEU A 977 15.29 -12.96 18.42
C LEU A 977 15.75 -13.42 17.04
N GLN A 978 15.08 -12.91 16.01
CA GLN A 978 15.43 -13.06 14.61
C GLN A 978 15.52 -11.67 14.00
N THR A 979 16.48 -11.46 13.10
CA THR A 979 16.64 -10.19 12.41
C THR A 979 16.90 -10.40 10.94
N VAL A 980 16.33 -9.54 10.10
CA VAL A 980 16.73 -9.34 8.71
C VAL A 980 17.29 -7.93 8.53
N SER A 981 18.42 -7.78 7.84
CA SER A 981 19.05 -6.48 7.65
C SER A 981 19.68 -6.32 6.28
N LEU A 982 19.61 -5.09 5.76
CA LEU A 982 20.36 -4.59 4.63
C LEU A 982 21.57 -3.79 5.12
N GLY A 983 22.77 -4.29 4.87
CA GLY A 983 24.04 -3.61 5.15
C GLY A 983 24.64 -2.94 3.91
N VAL A 984 25.31 -1.81 4.09
CA VAL A 984 26.16 -1.16 3.10
C VAL A 984 27.58 -1.08 3.67
N ASN A 985 28.54 -1.72 3.02
CA ASN A 985 29.91 -1.85 3.48
C ASN A 985 30.88 -1.11 2.55
N TYR A 986 31.84 -0.43 3.16
CA TYR A 986 33.01 0.13 2.50
C TYR A 986 34.26 -0.68 2.86
N LYS A 987 34.99 -1.15 1.85
CA LYS A 987 36.23 -1.91 2.00
C LYS A 987 37.46 -1.01 1.87
N PHE A 988 38.39 -1.13 2.82
CA PHE A 988 39.67 -0.42 2.86
C PHE A 988 40.79 -1.24 2.18
N GLY A 989 41.61 -0.58 1.36
CA GLY A 989 42.77 -1.19 0.68
C GLY A 989 42.78 -1.01 -0.85
N PRO A 990 43.84 -1.45 -1.57
CA PRO A 990 43.92 -1.31 -3.02
C PRO A 990 42.76 -2.01 -3.72
N SER A 991 42.15 -1.31 -4.69
CA SER A 991 40.90 -1.63 -5.38
C SER A 991 40.83 -3.07 -5.91
N ALA A 992 39.65 -3.67 -5.74
CA ALA A 992 39.31 -5.09 -5.86
C ALA A 992 39.41 -5.74 -7.26
N PHE A 993 40.28 -5.27 -8.15
CA PHE A 993 40.53 -5.93 -9.41
C PHE A 993 41.94 -6.51 -9.40
N ALA A 994 42.04 -7.83 -9.24
CA ALA A 994 43.29 -8.52 -9.54
C ALA A 994 43.62 -8.23 -11.01
N ARG A 995 44.78 -7.62 -11.27
CA ARG A 995 45.40 -7.74 -12.58
C ARG A 995 45.86 -9.19 -12.70
N GLU A 996 45.40 -9.89 -13.74
CA GLU A 996 46.02 -11.13 -14.18
C GLU A 996 47.52 -10.93 -14.46
#